data_AF-A0A7X5FSN6-F1
#
_entry.id   AF-A0A7X5FSN6-F1
#
_cell.length_a   1.000
_cell.length_b   1.000
_cell.length_c   1.000
_cell.angle_alpha   90.00
_cell.angle_beta   90.00
_cell.angle_gamma   90.00
#
_symmetry.space_group_name_H-M   'P 1'
#
loop_
_entity.id
_entity.type
_entity.pdbx_description
1 polymer ?
#
loop_
_entity_poly.entity_id
_entity_poly.type
_entity_poly.pdbx_seq_one_letter_code
_entity_poly.pdbx_strand_id
1 'polypeptide(L)'
;MRKLTSIILIAFIVPIFFPIGESFRVIKKYTYSSEDQTENLQFREINESSASTDGKLKSIVLWKQATGVAHFSSTQDMFTVQIPKTFSVQPGDNPVRIYITVDGKKIPLSIDLDEGPKYEPYYYTEPVFLDKSNQISYVIETKTNVEISAISIIGLDTDANSLHMAFGSDIAIAASSKNPNIISRADWGTDETLRYADNPRWKTIFAKLEAEKDKPKSDATLAYEAKNQTIASHLATLFPEQDRIIEKINVEDGHELVWPITKTKQVERIAIHHTTENNLGNRDDLSLIRGIYYYHTVVRGWGDIGYNYLIGQRGQIYEGRAGGDYVVAAHVLWNNKSTVGVSIMGNFMLDSVITEQENAVKEVIEYLSKKYGIDIHKTSIGHKECSKNGCFINDFSSPNLVGHREIGFTSCPGDNLFSLVENIRETETVSLGRNLVINPNYDSTKIASLGSIPLPNKGPIIRIRLSYIGSTIRLKSGDSTLPHLTIGKNSGTLRKNVELPFEASGTDKIALVLGKKKYPFSKVELSANLVSITNWNRKPAWDTTGTMNDNIFRGKIILLNEGGKLVVVNELPLEDYLRGLAEISNGDHEEKIKTILVAARSYAYFYSKPENRKFPGKAYDGSDNPDEFQKYLGYGYEKRSPATSEFVDATNGQIITYNGVSIKPWYFSESNGQTLSAKQYCENRVKNGILGKNTVCQDIPYLQSVTDPGGVGHSQKGHGVGISGIGATYLAKDMGFKYDQIITYFLDGVKVEKKY
;
A
#
# COMPACT_ATOMS: atom_id res chain seq x y z
N MET A 1 48.39 -72.03 -20.03
CA MET A 1 47.35 -72.38 -21.04
C MET A 1 47.00 -71.09 -21.77
N ARG A 2 47.64 -70.74 -22.91
CA ARG A 2 47.14 -70.89 -24.32
C ARG A 2 45.69 -70.35 -24.48
N LYS A 3 45.31 -69.35 -25.29
CA LYS A 3 45.76 -68.69 -26.57
C LYS A 3 45.17 -67.25 -26.58
N LEU A 4 45.84 -66.14 -26.93
CA LEU A 4 46.16 -65.54 -28.26
C LEU A 4 45.12 -65.62 -29.39
N THR A 5 44.61 -64.46 -29.85
CA THR A 5 44.69 -63.88 -31.24
C THR A 5 43.99 -62.50 -31.26
N SER A 6 44.69 -61.36 -31.40
CA SER A 6 45.14 -60.62 -32.64
C SER A 6 44.02 -59.75 -33.25
N ILE A 7 44.13 -58.42 -33.50
CA ILE A 7 44.81 -57.66 -34.59
C ILE A 7 44.52 -56.14 -34.33
N ILE A 8 45.46 -55.21 -34.10
CA ILE A 8 46.32 -54.38 -35.00
C ILE A 8 45.73 -53.01 -35.49
N LEU A 9 46.44 -51.94 -35.10
CA LEU A 9 46.86 -50.66 -35.76
C LEU A 9 45.89 -49.60 -36.36
N ILE A 10 46.21 -48.37 -35.93
CA ILE A 10 46.53 -47.13 -36.68
C ILE A 10 45.45 -46.07 -36.95
N ALA A 11 45.80 -44.89 -36.43
CA ALA A 11 45.22 -43.57 -36.59
C ALA A 11 45.41 -42.97 -38.01
N PHE A 12 44.51 -42.07 -38.43
CA PHE A 12 44.85 -40.81 -39.14
C PHE A 12 43.63 -39.86 -39.20
N ILE A 13 43.71 -38.76 -38.43
CA ILE A 13 43.47 -37.33 -38.76
C ILE A 13 42.21 -36.88 -39.58
N VAL A 14 41.22 -36.27 -38.88
CA VAL A 14 40.50 -34.95 -39.06
C VAL A 14 39.76 -34.62 -40.39
N PRO A 15 38.69 -33.75 -40.50
CA PRO A 15 37.84 -32.99 -39.54
C PRO A 15 36.28 -33.07 -39.70
N ILE A 16 35.57 -32.49 -38.73
CA ILE A 16 34.24 -31.83 -38.78
C ILE A 16 33.01 -32.72 -39.11
N PHE A 17 32.15 -32.93 -38.10
CA PHE A 17 30.75 -32.49 -38.04
C PHE A 17 30.20 -32.88 -36.65
N PHE A 18 29.75 -31.90 -35.85
CA PHE A 18 28.99 -32.17 -34.64
C PHE A 18 27.60 -32.72 -35.02
N PRO A 19 27.07 -33.70 -34.26
CA PRO A 19 25.65 -33.72 -33.97
C PRO A 19 25.42 -33.68 -32.46
N ILE A 20 24.94 -32.52 -32.03
CA ILE A 20 23.82 -32.28 -31.10
C ILE A 20 23.48 -33.49 -30.22
N GLY A 21 23.82 -33.35 -28.93
CA GLY A 21 23.43 -34.32 -27.90
C GLY A 21 21.92 -34.39 -27.74
N GLU A 22 21.40 -35.61 -27.83
CA GLU A 22 20.05 -35.92 -27.36
C GLU A 22 20.03 -35.82 -25.83
N SER A 23 19.27 -34.85 -25.32
CA SER A 23 18.97 -34.72 -23.90
C SER A 23 17.88 -35.70 -23.51
N PHE A 24 18.23 -36.74 -22.76
CA PHE A 24 17.24 -37.62 -22.13
C PHE A 24 16.51 -36.85 -21.03
N ARG A 25 15.18 -36.71 -21.16
CA ARG A 25 14.32 -36.02 -20.19
C ARG A 25 13.78 -37.05 -19.18
N VAL A 26 14.38 -37.11 -17.99
CA VAL A 26 13.86 -37.89 -16.86
C VAL A 26 12.69 -37.12 -16.25
N ILE A 27 11.47 -37.63 -16.38
CA ILE A 27 10.29 -37.05 -15.72
C ILE A 27 10.23 -37.65 -14.30
N LYS A 28 10.58 -36.86 -13.30
CA LYS A 28 10.52 -37.26 -11.89
C LYS A 28 9.07 -37.13 -11.39
N LYS A 29 8.52 -38.20 -10.81
CA LYS A 29 7.25 -38.15 -10.08
C LYS A 29 7.53 -37.67 -8.66
N TYR A 30 7.07 -36.46 -8.32
CA TYR A 30 7.14 -35.95 -6.96
C TYR A 30 6.12 -36.72 -6.11
N THR A 31 6.55 -37.26 -4.96
CA THR A 31 5.63 -37.92 -4.03
C THR A 31 5.64 -37.13 -2.74
N TYR A 32 4.66 -36.26 -2.57
CA TYR A 32 4.46 -35.51 -1.33
C TYR A 32 3.78 -36.42 -0.29
N SER A 33 4.47 -37.14 0.59
CA SER A 33 3.76 -37.93 1.60
C SER A 33 3.18 -37.00 2.68
N SER A 34 1.86 -36.86 2.75
CA SER A 34 1.22 -36.17 3.88
C SER A 34 0.94 -37.18 4.99
N GLU A 35 1.62 -37.01 6.11
CA GLU A 35 1.28 -37.73 7.33
C GLU A 35 0.38 -36.84 8.19
N ASP A 36 -0.88 -37.22 8.28
CA ASP A 36 -1.90 -36.46 9.00
C ASP A 36 -2.08 -37.05 10.41
N GLN A 37 -2.02 -36.21 11.42
CA GLN A 37 -2.39 -36.56 12.79
C GLN A 37 -3.50 -35.66 13.30
N THR A 38 -4.49 -36.25 13.96
CA THR A 38 -5.55 -35.51 14.64
C THR A 38 -5.44 -35.74 16.14
N GLU A 39 -5.36 -34.66 16.91
CA GLU A 39 -5.30 -34.72 18.37
C GLU A 39 -6.48 -33.99 18.98
N ASN A 40 -7.08 -34.62 20.01
CA ASN A 40 -8.10 -33.96 20.83
C ASN A 40 -7.43 -33.08 21.88
N LEU A 41 -7.87 -31.83 22.02
CA LEU A 41 -7.23 -30.86 22.91
C LEU A 41 -7.85 -30.85 24.31
N GLN A 42 -6.99 -30.71 25.33
CA GLN A 42 -7.38 -30.46 26.72
C GLN A 42 -6.85 -29.08 27.14
N PHE A 43 -7.76 -28.14 27.41
CA PHE A 43 -7.40 -26.76 27.76
C PHE A 43 -7.37 -26.54 29.27
N ARG A 44 -6.35 -25.82 29.75
CA ARG A 44 -6.23 -25.31 31.13
C ARG A 44 -6.22 -23.79 31.14
N GLU A 45 -6.72 -23.16 32.20
CA GLU A 45 -6.63 -21.71 32.34
C GLU A 45 -5.21 -21.25 32.69
N ILE A 46 -4.77 -20.15 32.08
CA ILE A 46 -3.49 -19.49 32.35
C ILE A 46 -3.70 -17.98 32.50
N ASN A 47 -2.97 -17.37 33.44
CA ASN A 47 -3.03 -15.94 33.72
C ASN A 47 -1.83 -15.23 33.10
N GLU A 48 -2.06 -14.20 32.29
CA GLU A 48 -1.00 -13.34 31.75
C GLU A 48 -1.02 -11.97 32.47
N SER A 49 0.12 -11.57 33.06
CA SER A 49 0.27 -10.28 33.71
C SER A 49 0.78 -9.20 32.76
N SER A 50 -0.05 -8.19 32.44
CA SER A 50 0.38 -7.04 31.63
C SER A 50 0.83 -5.86 32.51
N ALA A 51 1.96 -5.25 32.17
CA ALA A 51 2.38 -3.98 32.78
C ALA A 51 1.59 -2.80 32.20
N SER A 52 1.11 -1.91 33.06
CA SER A 52 0.47 -0.65 32.69
C SER A 52 1.49 0.50 32.73
N THR A 53 1.34 1.49 31.85
CA THR A 53 2.16 2.71 31.79
C THR A 53 2.02 3.63 33.02
N ASP A 54 1.07 3.34 33.92
CA ASP A 54 0.81 4.09 35.16
C ASP A 54 1.41 3.44 36.43
N GLY A 55 2.21 2.39 36.30
CA GLY A 55 2.88 1.74 37.44
C GLY A 55 1.97 0.90 38.35
N LYS A 56 0.69 0.71 38.00
CA LYS A 56 -0.19 -0.25 38.68
C LYS A 56 -0.26 -1.56 37.89
N LEU A 57 0.06 -2.69 38.53
CA LEU A 57 -0.21 -4.02 37.99
C LEU A 57 -1.73 -4.19 37.83
N LYS A 58 -2.24 -4.00 36.62
CA LYS A 58 -3.52 -4.56 36.21
C LYS A 58 -3.23 -5.81 35.40
N SER A 59 -3.63 -6.96 35.90
CA SER A 59 -3.89 -8.10 35.05
C SER A 59 -5.05 -8.88 35.61
N ILE A 60 -5.99 -9.26 34.74
CA ILE A 60 -6.12 -10.67 34.37
C ILE A 60 -6.62 -10.73 32.92
N VAL A 61 -5.75 -11.10 31.97
CA VAL A 61 -6.22 -11.68 30.69
C VAL A 61 -6.18 -13.19 30.91
N LEU A 62 -7.35 -13.81 31.06
CA LEU A 62 -7.50 -15.27 31.17
C LEU A 62 -7.36 -15.87 29.76
N TRP A 63 -6.22 -16.47 29.48
CA TRP A 63 -6.04 -17.31 28.30
C TRP A 63 -6.32 -18.77 28.68
N LYS A 64 -6.77 -19.58 27.73
CA LYS A 64 -6.85 -21.03 27.86
C LYS A 64 -5.73 -21.64 27.03
N GLN A 65 -4.91 -22.51 27.63
CA GLN A 65 -3.77 -23.12 26.98
C GLN A 65 -3.97 -24.64 26.83
N ALA A 66 -3.66 -25.16 25.66
CA ALA A 66 -3.48 -26.58 25.38
C ALA A 66 -2.06 -26.83 24.84
N THR A 67 -1.50 -28.00 25.12
CA THR A 67 -0.20 -28.42 24.62
C THR A 67 -0.30 -29.84 24.07
N GLY A 68 0.37 -30.13 22.97
CA GLY A 68 0.41 -31.47 22.39
C GLY A 68 1.69 -31.74 21.64
N VAL A 69 1.81 -32.98 21.15
CA VAL A 69 3.02 -33.47 20.49
C VAL A 69 2.64 -34.44 19.38
N ALA A 70 2.81 -33.99 18.13
CA ALA A 70 2.60 -34.82 16.96
C ALA A 70 3.84 -35.67 16.67
N HIS A 71 3.63 -36.93 16.31
CA HIS A 71 4.65 -37.93 16.02
C HIS A 71 4.48 -38.50 14.61
N PHE A 72 5.42 -38.21 13.73
CA PHE A 72 5.40 -38.70 12.36
C PHE A 72 6.13 -40.04 12.25
N SER A 73 5.60 -40.93 11.41
CA SER A 73 6.21 -42.22 11.07
C SER A 73 7.48 -42.08 10.24
N SER A 74 7.61 -40.97 9.50
CA SER A 74 8.81 -40.56 8.77
C SER A 74 9.16 -39.10 9.06
N THR A 75 10.38 -38.71 8.70
CA THR A 75 10.89 -37.37 8.97
C THR A 75 10.29 -36.32 8.03
N GLN A 76 9.75 -35.23 8.57
CA GLN A 76 9.05 -34.18 7.83
C GLN A 76 9.85 -32.87 7.86
N ASP A 77 9.80 -32.08 6.78
CA ASP A 77 10.53 -30.81 6.63
C ASP A 77 9.61 -29.57 6.48
N MET A 78 8.34 -29.80 6.16
CA MET A 78 7.28 -28.79 6.22
C MET A 78 6.10 -29.35 7.00
N PHE A 79 5.45 -28.51 7.78
CA PHE A 79 4.21 -28.90 8.41
C PHE A 79 3.21 -27.76 8.46
N THR A 80 1.94 -28.11 8.58
CA THR A 80 0.84 -27.16 8.72
C THR A 80 -0.05 -27.57 9.86
N VAL A 81 -0.47 -26.62 10.69
CA VAL A 81 -1.48 -26.84 11.72
C VAL A 81 -2.82 -26.38 11.18
N GLN A 82 -3.79 -27.27 11.10
CA GLN A 82 -5.16 -26.97 10.70
C GLN A 82 -6.06 -26.85 11.93
N ILE A 83 -6.57 -25.65 12.16
CA ILE A 83 -7.56 -25.39 13.21
C ILE A 83 -8.93 -25.18 12.58
N PRO A 84 -9.95 -26.00 12.91
CA PRO A 84 -11.32 -25.79 12.43
C PRO A 84 -11.83 -24.38 12.77
N LYS A 85 -12.38 -23.70 11.78
CA LYS A 85 -13.01 -22.37 11.94
C LYS A 85 -14.40 -22.54 12.54
N THR A 86 -14.47 -22.66 13.86
CA THR A 86 -15.73 -22.79 14.61
C THR A 86 -16.28 -21.44 15.10
N PHE A 87 -15.66 -20.31 14.70
CA PHE A 87 -15.98 -18.97 15.21
C PHE A 87 -15.57 -17.87 14.22
N SER A 88 -16.24 -16.71 14.30
CA SER A 88 -15.93 -15.50 13.51
C SER A 88 -14.95 -14.59 14.27
N VAL A 89 -13.91 -14.10 13.59
CA VAL A 89 -12.88 -13.22 14.16
C VAL A 89 -12.95 -11.85 13.49
N GLN A 90 -12.84 -10.76 14.27
CA GLN A 90 -12.76 -9.41 13.74
C GLN A 90 -11.31 -9.08 13.31
N PRO A 91 -11.10 -8.24 12.29
CA PRO A 91 -9.75 -7.82 11.88
C PRO A 91 -8.98 -7.18 13.06
N GLY A 92 -7.78 -7.66 13.33
CA GLY A 92 -6.92 -7.19 14.42
C GLY A 92 -7.11 -7.90 15.76
N ASP A 93 -8.17 -8.70 15.92
CA ASP A 93 -8.28 -9.63 17.04
C ASP A 93 -7.41 -10.85 16.77
N ASN A 94 -6.49 -11.15 17.70
CA ASN A 94 -5.78 -12.41 17.73
C ASN A 94 -6.34 -13.29 18.87
N PRO A 95 -7.47 -14.00 18.63
CA PRO A 95 -8.13 -14.81 19.64
C PRO A 95 -7.44 -16.14 19.89
N VAL A 96 -6.51 -16.56 19.01
CA VAL A 96 -5.79 -17.83 19.07
C VAL A 96 -4.32 -17.63 18.73
N ARG A 97 -3.43 -17.92 19.67
CA ARG A 97 -1.99 -17.96 19.43
C ARG A 97 -1.57 -19.42 19.33
N ILE A 98 -0.78 -19.75 18.31
CA ILE A 98 -0.15 -21.06 18.20
C ILE A 98 1.35 -20.85 18.26
N TYR A 99 2.02 -21.69 19.04
CA TYR A 99 3.45 -21.78 19.08
C TYR A 99 3.85 -23.21 18.83
N ILE A 100 4.84 -23.40 17.99
CA ILE A 100 5.48 -24.69 17.78
C ILE A 100 6.84 -24.64 18.48
N THR A 101 7.28 -25.75 19.03
CA THR A 101 8.62 -25.89 19.60
C THR A 101 9.31 -27.03 18.91
N VAL A 102 10.45 -26.71 18.29
CA VAL A 102 11.29 -27.65 17.54
C VAL A 102 12.70 -27.43 18.03
N ASP A 103 13.35 -28.50 18.48
CA ASP A 103 14.70 -28.46 19.06
C ASP A 103 14.90 -27.37 20.14
N GLY A 104 13.86 -27.13 20.93
CA GLY A 104 13.87 -26.14 22.02
C GLY A 104 13.61 -24.69 21.59
N LYS A 105 13.43 -24.40 20.29
CA LYS A 105 13.11 -23.06 19.79
C LYS A 105 11.60 -22.89 19.61
N LYS A 106 11.01 -21.89 20.28
CA LYS A 106 9.59 -21.51 20.17
C LYS A 106 9.39 -20.62 18.94
N ILE A 107 8.54 -21.03 18.00
CA ILE A 107 8.20 -20.28 16.78
C ILE A 107 6.70 -19.94 16.83
N PRO A 108 6.30 -18.66 16.76
CA PRO A 108 4.90 -18.28 16.67
C PRO A 108 4.35 -18.56 15.27
N LEU A 109 3.13 -19.08 15.18
CA LEU A 109 2.41 -19.17 13.91
C LEU A 109 1.48 -17.97 13.79
N SER A 110 1.57 -17.26 12.66
CA SER A 110 0.57 -16.28 12.30
C SER A 110 -0.62 -17.05 11.73
N ILE A 111 -1.80 -16.86 12.31
CA ILE A 111 -3.02 -17.37 11.70
C ILE A 111 -3.45 -16.32 10.67
N ASP A 112 -3.27 -16.61 9.38
CA ASP A 112 -3.87 -15.77 8.35
C ASP A 112 -5.40 -15.95 8.40
N LEU A 113 -6.08 -14.86 8.73
CA LEU A 113 -7.55 -14.80 8.77
C LEU A 113 -8.13 -14.51 7.38
N ASP A 114 -7.28 -14.10 6.43
CA ASP A 114 -7.68 -13.82 5.06
C ASP A 114 -7.73 -15.12 4.24
N GLU A 115 -8.79 -15.20 3.44
CA GLU A 115 -9.06 -16.20 2.42
C GLU A 115 -9.73 -17.52 2.88
N GLY A 116 -11.04 -17.56 2.64
CA GLY A 116 -11.80 -18.80 2.60
C GLY A 116 -11.57 -19.59 1.30
N PRO A 117 -11.40 -20.91 1.36
CA PRO A 117 -11.62 -21.79 0.22
C PRO A 117 -13.10 -22.13 0.01
N LYS A 118 -13.43 -22.61 -1.19
CA LYS A 118 -14.77 -23.00 -1.69
C LYS A 118 -15.41 -24.21 -1.00
N TYR A 119 -14.71 -24.86 -0.07
CA TYR A 119 -15.08 -26.19 0.43
C TYR A 119 -14.88 -26.27 1.95
N GLU A 120 -15.94 -26.62 2.67
CA GLU A 120 -15.90 -26.91 4.11
C GLU A 120 -15.12 -28.21 4.40
N PRO A 121 -14.56 -28.36 5.61
CA PRO A 121 -14.50 -27.38 6.70
C PRO A 121 -13.35 -26.37 6.54
N TYR A 122 -13.63 -25.10 6.87
CA TYR A 122 -12.64 -24.02 6.84
C TYR A 122 -11.59 -24.24 7.94
N TYR A 123 -10.31 -24.26 7.58
CA TYR A 123 -9.22 -24.34 8.55
C TYR A 123 -8.37 -23.08 8.53
N TYR A 124 -7.93 -22.65 9.70
CA TYR A 124 -6.77 -21.77 9.83
C TYR A 124 -5.52 -22.62 9.66
N THR A 125 -4.67 -22.29 8.69
CA THR A 125 -3.46 -23.04 8.36
C THR A 125 -2.32 -22.11 8.04
N GLU A 126 -1.11 -22.51 8.43
CA GLU A 126 0.13 -21.82 8.08
C GLU A 126 1.25 -22.85 7.87
N PRO A 127 2.00 -22.80 6.77
CA PRO A 127 3.14 -23.69 6.56
C PRO A 127 4.36 -23.20 7.33
N VAL A 128 5.05 -24.14 7.96
CA VAL A 128 6.31 -23.87 8.65
C VAL A 128 7.34 -24.86 8.17
N PHE A 129 8.47 -24.33 7.72
CA PHE A 129 9.61 -25.13 7.33
C PHE A 129 10.58 -25.32 8.50
N LEU A 130 10.98 -26.56 8.72
CA LEU A 130 11.89 -26.94 9.81
C LEU A 130 13.03 -27.78 9.28
N ASP A 131 14.07 -27.92 10.10
CA ASP A 131 14.97 -29.04 9.90
C ASP A 131 14.19 -30.34 10.12
N LYS A 132 14.54 -31.33 9.30
CA LYS A 132 13.87 -32.62 9.22
C LYS A 132 13.61 -33.21 10.62
N SER A 133 12.35 -33.27 11.04
CA SER A 133 11.93 -33.79 12.34
C SER A 133 10.78 -34.79 12.21
N ASN A 134 10.79 -35.83 13.04
CA ASN A 134 9.69 -36.78 13.19
C ASN A 134 8.79 -36.46 14.39
N GLN A 135 9.04 -35.35 15.09
CA GLN A 135 8.28 -34.95 16.26
C GLN A 135 8.17 -33.43 16.36
N ILE A 136 6.96 -32.92 16.62
CA ILE A 136 6.72 -31.48 16.79
C ILE A 136 5.89 -31.27 18.05
N SER A 137 6.42 -30.44 18.97
CA SER A 137 5.66 -29.98 20.13
C SER A 137 4.93 -28.68 19.78
N TYR A 138 3.73 -28.49 20.31
CA TYR A 138 2.97 -27.26 20.07
C TYR A 138 2.20 -26.81 21.31
N VAL A 139 1.93 -25.51 21.36
CA VAL A 139 1.18 -24.80 22.40
C VAL A 139 0.13 -23.93 21.71
N ILE A 140 -1.12 -24.06 22.13
CA ILE A 140 -2.23 -23.25 21.64
C ILE A 140 -2.79 -22.47 22.81
N GLU A 141 -2.96 -21.17 22.64
CA GLU A 141 -3.55 -20.28 23.63
C GLU A 141 -4.76 -19.58 23.01
N THR A 142 -5.93 -19.60 23.67
CA THR A 142 -7.16 -18.95 23.20
C THR A 142 -7.76 -17.97 24.22
N LYS A 143 -8.36 -16.86 23.75
CA LYS A 143 -9.06 -15.87 24.62
C LYS A 143 -10.55 -16.13 24.78
N THR A 144 -11.16 -16.85 23.85
CA THR A 144 -12.61 -17.06 23.77
C THR A 144 -12.96 -18.53 24.07
N ASN A 145 -14.18 -18.79 24.56
CA ASN A 145 -14.73 -20.15 24.69
C ASN A 145 -15.03 -20.72 23.30
N VAL A 146 -13.99 -20.90 22.48
CA VAL A 146 -14.09 -21.62 21.23
C VAL A 146 -13.99 -23.10 21.56
N GLU A 147 -14.97 -23.87 21.13
CA GLU A 147 -14.87 -25.33 21.09
C GLU A 147 -13.90 -25.72 19.96
N ILE A 148 -12.60 -25.71 20.27
CA ILE A 148 -11.59 -26.40 19.47
C ILE A 148 -11.44 -27.79 20.07
N SER A 149 -12.21 -28.76 19.58
CA SER A 149 -12.14 -30.14 20.07
C SER A 149 -10.95 -30.90 19.51
N ALA A 150 -10.54 -30.58 18.26
CA ALA A 150 -9.42 -31.21 17.60
C ALA A 150 -8.68 -30.26 16.65
N ILE A 151 -7.40 -30.55 16.43
CA ILE A 151 -6.58 -29.96 15.36
C ILE A 151 -6.02 -31.08 14.49
N SER A 152 -5.76 -30.76 13.22
CA SER A 152 -5.03 -31.66 12.34
C SER A 152 -3.64 -31.09 12.09
N ILE A 153 -2.60 -31.87 12.35
CA ILE A 153 -1.22 -31.51 12.02
C ILE A 153 -0.82 -32.37 10.83
N ILE A 154 -0.41 -31.70 9.76
CA ILE A 154 -0.01 -32.35 8.51
C ILE A 154 1.48 -32.16 8.37
N GLY A 155 2.23 -33.25 8.32
CA GLY A 155 3.66 -33.27 8.01
C GLY A 155 3.90 -33.64 6.55
N LEU A 156 4.87 -32.97 5.92
CA LEU A 156 5.26 -33.18 4.53
C LEU A 156 6.79 -33.30 4.43
N ASP A 157 7.27 -34.22 3.60
CA ASP A 157 8.67 -34.33 3.17
C ASP A 157 8.78 -33.73 1.75
N THR A 158 9.12 -32.44 1.68
CA THR A 158 9.33 -31.70 0.43
C THR A 158 10.61 -32.14 -0.29
N ASP A 159 11.55 -32.73 0.44
CA ASP A 159 12.83 -33.23 -0.05
C ASP A 159 12.80 -34.69 -0.55
N ALA A 160 11.69 -35.42 -0.42
CA ALA A 160 11.55 -36.84 -0.76
C ALA A 160 11.89 -37.21 -2.22
N ASN A 161 12.30 -36.25 -3.05
CA ASN A 161 12.89 -36.48 -4.37
C ASN A 161 13.83 -35.33 -4.82
N SER A 162 14.67 -34.75 -3.96
CA SER A 162 15.58 -33.67 -4.34
C SER A 162 16.88 -34.09 -5.06
N LEU A 163 17.16 -35.40 -5.24
CA LEU A 163 18.36 -35.81 -5.99
C LEU A 163 18.25 -35.46 -7.50
N HIS A 164 19.15 -34.58 -7.93
CA HIS A 164 19.48 -34.16 -9.31
C HIS A 164 18.69 -33.00 -9.91
N MET A 165 18.94 -31.78 -9.41
CA MET A 165 19.04 -30.58 -10.25
C MET A 165 20.20 -29.71 -9.73
N ALA A 166 21.43 -30.18 -9.92
CA ALA A 166 22.57 -29.28 -9.85
C ALA A 166 22.60 -28.47 -11.15
N PHE A 167 21.94 -27.31 -11.17
CA PHE A 167 22.31 -26.30 -12.15
C PHE A 167 23.63 -25.69 -11.71
N GLY A 168 24.60 -25.72 -12.61
CA GLY A 168 25.93 -25.19 -12.40
C GLY A 168 25.86 -23.76 -11.86
N SER A 169 26.69 -23.51 -10.86
CA SER A 169 27.05 -22.19 -10.38
C SER A 169 27.78 -21.41 -11.48
N ASP A 170 27.07 -21.00 -12.52
CA ASP A 170 27.56 -20.09 -13.56
C ASP A 170 26.42 -19.14 -13.94
N ILE A 171 26.02 -18.26 -13.02
CA ILE A 171 25.32 -17.04 -13.44
C ILE A 171 26.39 -16.10 -13.95
N ALA A 172 26.66 -16.22 -15.25
CA ALA A 172 27.28 -15.16 -16.01
C ALA A 172 26.48 -13.87 -15.78
N ILE A 173 27.20 -12.80 -15.42
CA ILE A 173 26.74 -11.42 -15.59
C ILE A 173 26.50 -11.24 -17.10
N ALA A 174 25.30 -11.54 -17.56
CA ALA A 174 24.88 -11.29 -18.92
C ALA A 174 24.27 -9.88 -18.98
N ALA A 175 25.06 -8.97 -19.53
CA ALA A 175 24.57 -7.68 -19.97
C ALA A 175 23.39 -7.85 -20.95
N SER A 176 22.39 -6.98 -20.81
CA SER A 176 21.38 -6.67 -21.85
C SER A 176 20.45 -7.80 -22.28
N SER A 177 19.49 -8.14 -21.41
CA SER A 177 18.19 -8.68 -21.82
C SER A 177 17.10 -7.81 -21.17
N LYS A 178 16.09 -7.39 -21.94
CA LYS A 178 15.02 -6.47 -21.49
C LYS A 178 13.99 -7.11 -20.55
N ASN A 179 14.07 -8.43 -20.28
CA ASN A 179 13.10 -9.20 -19.51
C ASN A 179 13.78 -10.06 -18.42
N PRO A 180 13.12 -10.27 -17.26
CA PRO A 180 13.59 -11.16 -16.21
C PRO A 180 13.68 -12.60 -16.68
N ASN A 181 14.65 -13.31 -16.10
CA ASN A 181 14.75 -14.76 -16.21
C ASN A 181 13.71 -15.42 -15.30
N ILE A 182 12.56 -15.78 -15.87
CA ILE A 182 11.47 -16.45 -15.15
C ILE A 182 11.62 -17.96 -15.33
N ILE A 183 11.84 -18.67 -14.23
CA ILE A 183 11.91 -20.13 -14.20
C ILE A 183 10.49 -20.68 -14.38
N SER A 184 10.27 -21.43 -15.47
CA SER A 184 8.95 -21.97 -15.79
C SER A 184 8.51 -23.06 -14.82
N ARG A 185 7.20 -23.33 -14.77
CA ARG A 185 6.64 -24.46 -13.97
C ARG A 185 7.33 -25.80 -14.25
N ALA A 186 7.67 -26.05 -15.50
CA ALA A 186 8.41 -27.25 -15.88
C ALA A 186 9.84 -27.25 -15.32
N ASP A 187 10.51 -26.10 -15.31
CA ASP A 187 11.91 -25.96 -14.91
C ASP A 187 12.10 -25.94 -13.38
N TRP A 188 11.16 -25.40 -12.61
CA TRP A 188 11.16 -25.61 -11.16
C TRP A 188 10.54 -26.95 -10.75
N GLY A 189 10.10 -27.76 -11.72
CA GLY A 189 9.66 -29.13 -11.51
C GLY A 189 8.36 -29.21 -10.74
N THR A 190 7.32 -28.56 -11.26
CA THR A 190 5.97 -28.62 -10.71
C THR A 190 5.32 -29.96 -11.01
N ASP A 191 4.65 -30.57 -10.02
CA ASP A 191 3.78 -31.72 -10.27
C ASP A 191 2.40 -31.26 -10.76
N GLU A 192 2.26 -31.16 -12.08
CA GLU A 192 1.01 -30.74 -12.72
C GLU A 192 -0.15 -31.71 -12.46
N THR A 193 0.14 -32.97 -12.10
CA THR A 193 -0.91 -33.96 -11.83
C THR A 193 -1.74 -33.62 -10.60
N LEU A 194 -1.24 -32.75 -9.71
CA LEU A 194 -1.99 -32.27 -8.55
C LEU A 194 -3.12 -31.31 -8.92
N ARG A 195 -3.13 -30.75 -10.15
CA ARG A 195 -4.24 -29.90 -10.64
C ARG A 195 -5.42 -30.70 -11.19
N TYR A 196 -5.22 -31.97 -11.51
CA TYR A 196 -6.21 -32.82 -12.16
C TYR A 196 -7.14 -33.48 -11.16
N ALA A 197 -8.44 -33.36 -11.36
CA ALA A 197 -9.49 -33.83 -10.46
C ALA A 197 -9.52 -35.36 -10.29
N ASP A 198 -8.96 -36.10 -11.25
CA ASP A 198 -8.83 -37.56 -11.21
C ASP A 198 -7.60 -38.06 -10.44
N ASN A 199 -6.73 -37.15 -9.97
CA ASN A 199 -5.63 -37.50 -9.09
C ASN A 199 -6.17 -38.23 -7.84
N PRO A 200 -5.55 -39.35 -7.42
CA PRO A 200 -5.99 -40.11 -6.25
C PRO A 200 -6.16 -39.28 -4.97
N ARG A 201 -5.41 -38.19 -4.79
CA ARG A 201 -5.57 -37.31 -3.62
C ARG A 201 -6.92 -36.61 -3.58
N TRP A 202 -7.37 -36.12 -4.73
CA TRP A 202 -8.67 -35.46 -4.85
C TRP A 202 -9.83 -36.41 -4.62
N LYS A 203 -9.69 -37.69 -4.96
CA LYS A 203 -10.74 -38.69 -4.69
C LYS A 203 -11.14 -38.74 -3.22
N THR A 204 -10.17 -38.67 -2.30
CA THR A 204 -10.45 -38.68 -0.86
C THR A 204 -11.11 -37.38 -0.41
N ILE A 205 -10.62 -36.24 -0.91
CA ILE A 205 -11.18 -34.92 -0.59
C ILE A 205 -12.61 -34.78 -1.13
N PHE A 206 -12.84 -35.11 -2.40
CA PHE A 206 -14.17 -35.08 -3.02
C PHE A 206 -15.13 -36.09 -2.38
N ALA A 207 -14.66 -37.28 -1.96
CA ALA A 207 -15.50 -38.21 -1.22
C ALA A 207 -15.95 -37.65 0.14
N LYS A 208 -15.06 -36.95 0.86
CA LYS A 208 -15.45 -36.22 2.09
C LYS A 208 -16.46 -35.13 1.78
N LEU A 209 -16.22 -34.33 0.75
CA LEU A 209 -17.13 -33.23 0.37
C LEU A 209 -18.51 -33.72 -0.07
N GLU A 210 -18.58 -34.79 -0.85
CA GLU A 210 -19.86 -35.37 -1.27
C GLU A 210 -20.62 -35.96 -0.06
N ALA A 211 -19.91 -36.53 0.92
CA ALA A 211 -20.52 -37.00 2.17
C ALA A 211 -21.03 -35.86 3.08
N GLU A 212 -20.55 -34.63 2.88
CA GLU A 212 -20.98 -33.43 3.63
C GLU A 212 -22.03 -32.60 2.92
N LYS A 213 -22.17 -32.75 1.60
CA LYS A 213 -23.07 -31.97 0.74
C LYS A 213 -24.54 -32.03 1.15
N ASP A 214 -24.99 -33.16 1.68
CA ASP A 214 -26.37 -33.36 2.14
C ASP A 214 -26.58 -32.99 3.61
N LYS A 215 -25.52 -32.62 4.34
CA LYS A 215 -25.65 -32.14 5.72
C LYS A 215 -26.25 -30.73 5.72
N PRO A 216 -27.14 -30.40 6.66
CA PRO A 216 -27.65 -29.04 6.81
C PRO A 216 -26.49 -28.06 7.01
N LYS A 217 -26.38 -27.06 6.14
CA LYS A 217 -25.44 -25.95 6.32
C LYS A 217 -25.81 -25.14 7.56
N SER A 218 -24.80 -24.64 8.26
CA SER A 218 -25.04 -23.72 9.38
C SER A 218 -25.62 -22.39 8.89
N ASP A 219 -26.34 -21.68 9.75
CA ASP A 219 -26.84 -20.32 9.44
C ASP A 219 -25.70 -19.37 9.07
N ALA A 220 -24.52 -19.54 9.68
CA ALA A 220 -23.33 -18.77 9.36
C ALA A 220 -22.82 -19.04 7.94
N THR A 221 -22.81 -20.31 7.51
CA THR A 221 -22.44 -20.72 6.15
C THR A 221 -23.41 -20.12 5.13
N LEU A 222 -24.72 -20.23 5.38
CA LEU A 222 -25.75 -19.67 4.49
C LEU A 222 -25.64 -18.14 4.37
N ALA A 223 -25.41 -17.45 5.48
CA ALA A 223 -25.20 -16.00 5.49
C ALA A 223 -23.93 -15.58 4.71
N TYR A 224 -22.84 -16.35 4.86
CA TYR A 224 -21.60 -16.13 4.12
C TYR A 224 -21.79 -16.32 2.61
N GLU A 225 -22.45 -17.39 2.19
CA GLU A 225 -22.76 -17.65 0.77
C GLU A 225 -23.63 -16.55 0.17
N ALA A 226 -24.68 -16.11 0.88
CA ALA A 226 -25.55 -15.02 0.45
C ALA A 226 -24.80 -13.68 0.30
N LYS A 227 -23.89 -13.37 1.25
CA LYS A 227 -23.00 -12.21 1.17
C LYS A 227 -22.11 -12.29 -0.08
N ASN A 228 -21.45 -13.43 -0.30
CA ASN A 228 -20.56 -13.61 -1.45
C ASN A 228 -21.31 -13.49 -2.79
N GLN A 229 -22.53 -14.00 -2.88
CA GLN A 229 -23.37 -13.87 -4.06
C GLN A 229 -23.75 -12.41 -4.33
N THR A 230 -24.06 -11.65 -3.28
CA THR A 230 -24.37 -10.22 -3.37
C THR A 230 -23.17 -9.42 -3.85
N ILE A 231 -21.99 -9.69 -3.31
CA ILE A 231 -20.73 -9.05 -3.74
C ILE A 231 -20.42 -9.39 -5.20
N ALA A 232 -20.50 -10.67 -5.58
CA ALA A 232 -20.25 -11.09 -6.96
C ALA A 232 -21.20 -10.39 -7.95
N SER A 233 -22.47 -10.23 -7.57
CA SER A 233 -23.46 -9.51 -8.38
C SER A 233 -23.14 -8.01 -8.49
N HIS A 234 -22.68 -7.38 -7.40
CA HIS A 234 -22.24 -5.99 -7.38
C HIS A 234 -21.07 -5.76 -8.34
N LEU A 235 -20.02 -6.60 -8.26
CA LEU A 235 -18.84 -6.50 -9.11
C LEU A 235 -19.17 -6.71 -10.59
N ALA A 236 -19.94 -7.75 -10.91
CA ALA A 236 -20.38 -8.01 -12.27
C ALA A 236 -21.22 -6.87 -12.87
N THR A 237 -21.98 -6.15 -12.04
CA THR A 237 -22.87 -5.07 -12.48
C THR A 237 -22.15 -3.74 -12.64
N LEU A 238 -21.38 -3.33 -11.62
CA LEU A 238 -20.76 -2.00 -11.60
C LEU A 238 -19.36 -1.97 -12.22
N PHE A 239 -18.67 -3.11 -12.22
CA PHE A 239 -17.31 -3.24 -12.74
C PHE A 239 -17.20 -4.38 -13.77
N PRO A 240 -18.09 -4.43 -14.77
CA PRO A 240 -18.18 -5.57 -15.69
C PRO A 240 -16.88 -5.84 -16.43
N GLU A 241 -16.08 -4.81 -16.72
CA GLU A 241 -14.79 -4.98 -17.40
C GLU A 241 -13.68 -5.53 -16.49
N GLN A 242 -13.69 -5.20 -15.19
CA GLN A 242 -12.78 -5.79 -14.21
C GLN A 242 -13.18 -7.23 -13.85
N ASP A 243 -14.49 -7.52 -13.85
CA ASP A 243 -15.03 -8.85 -13.49
C ASP A 243 -15.07 -9.84 -14.68
N ARG A 244 -14.74 -9.37 -15.89
CA ARG A 244 -14.89 -10.13 -17.14
C ARG A 244 -13.87 -11.26 -17.27
N ILE A 245 -14.38 -12.48 -17.37
CA ILE A 245 -13.62 -13.63 -17.87
C ILE A 245 -13.78 -13.72 -19.39
N ILE A 246 -12.66 -13.78 -20.11
CA ILE A 246 -12.65 -13.90 -21.58
C ILE A 246 -12.38 -15.34 -22.05
N GLU A 247 -11.78 -16.17 -21.21
CA GLU A 247 -11.46 -17.55 -21.50
C GLU A 247 -11.59 -18.38 -20.22
N LYS A 248 -12.17 -19.58 -20.33
CA LYS A 248 -12.27 -20.55 -19.24
C LYS A 248 -11.98 -21.95 -19.78
N ILE A 249 -10.95 -22.59 -19.24
CA ILE A 249 -10.53 -23.94 -19.57
C ILE A 249 -10.82 -24.82 -18.35
N ASN A 250 -11.70 -25.81 -18.51
CA ASN A 250 -12.04 -26.76 -17.46
C ASN A 250 -11.29 -28.10 -17.61
N VAL A 251 -10.75 -28.38 -18.81
CA VAL A 251 -10.08 -29.63 -19.13
C VAL A 251 -8.76 -29.31 -19.82
N GLU A 252 -7.67 -29.91 -19.35
CA GLU A 252 -6.33 -29.80 -19.92
C GLU A 252 -5.76 -31.21 -20.08
N ASP A 253 -5.18 -31.52 -21.24
CA ASP A 253 -4.62 -32.84 -21.56
C ASP A 253 -5.58 -34.02 -21.33
N GLY A 254 -6.90 -33.77 -21.47
CA GLY A 254 -7.94 -34.78 -21.25
C GLY A 254 -8.34 -34.98 -19.79
N HIS A 255 -7.75 -34.23 -18.85
CA HIS A 255 -8.06 -34.28 -17.43
C HIS A 255 -8.87 -33.05 -17.00
N GLU A 256 -9.92 -33.27 -16.19
CA GLU A 256 -10.67 -32.17 -15.58
C GLU A 256 -9.80 -31.45 -14.54
N LEU A 257 -9.80 -30.12 -14.57
CA LEU A 257 -9.04 -29.28 -13.64
C LEU A 257 -9.87 -29.03 -12.37
N VAL A 258 -9.25 -29.25 -11.20
CA VAL A 258 -9.85 -28.92 -9.89
C VAL A 258 -10.16 -27.44 -9.80
N TRP A 259 -9.24 -26.62 -10.31
CA TRP A 259 -9.45 -25.19 -10.47
C TRP A 259 -9.26 -24.79 -11.93
N PRO A 260 -10.37 -24.50 -12.64
CA PRO A 260 -10.33 -24.08 -14.03
C PRO A 260 -9.39 -22.91 -14.27
N ILE A 261 -8.66 -22.94 -15.39
CA ILE A 261 -7.85 -21.82 -15.83
C ILE A 261 -8.80 -20.78 -16.41
N THR A 262 -8.80 -19.58 -15.85
CA THR A 262 -9.61 -18.47 -16.34
C THR A 262 -8.71 -17.29 -16.69
N LYS A 263 -8.96 -16.63 -17.81
CA LYS A 263 -8.24 -15.41 -18.18
C LYS A 263 -9.12 -14.19 -18.12
N THR A 264 -8.51 -13.10 -17.66
CA THR A 264 -9.11 -11.78 -17.68
C THR A 264 -8.80 -11.05 -18.98
N LYS A 265 -9.61 -10.04 -19.29
CA LYS A 265 -9.37 -9.15 -20.43
C LYS A 265 -8.15 -8.26 -20.21
N GLN A 266 -7.94 -7.79 -18.99
CA GLN A 266 -6.89 -6.83 -18.66
C GLN A 266 -6.36 -7.01 -17.25
N VAL A 267 -5.08 -6.69 -17.06
CA VAL A 267 -4.46 -6.60 -15.73
C VAL A 267 -4.21 -5.13 -15.47
N GLU A 268 -4.79 -4.60 -14.39
CA GLU A 268 -4.70 -3.20 -14.01
C GLU A 268 -3.65 -2.96 -12.93
N ARG A 269 -3.35 -3.97 -12.12
CA ARG A 269 -2.47 -3.83 -10.95
C ARG A 269 -1.55 -4.99 -10.73
N ILE A 270 -0.44 -4.69 -10.08
CA ILE A 270 0.51 -5.64 -9.51
C ILE A 270 0.29 -5.63 -7.99
N ALA A 271 -0.11 -6.78 -7.44
CA ALA A 271 -0.26 -6.96 -6.02
C ALA A 271 0.96 -7.71 -5.48
N ILE A 272 1.67 -7.11 -4.53
CA ILE A 272 2.85 -7.67 -3.88
C ILE A 272 2.43 -8.37 -2.59
N HIS A 273 2.90 -9.61 -2.46
CA HIS A 273 2.62 -10.52 -1.37
C HIS A 273 3.92 -10.98 -0.73
N HIS A 274 3.79 -11.50 0.48
CA HIS A 274 4.76 -12.44 1.00
C HIS A 274 4.06 -13.77 1.28
N THR A 275 4.85 -14.82 1.42
CA THR A 275 4.33 -16.17 1.68
C THR A 275 4.34 -16.54 3.16
N THR A 276 4.72 -15.58 4.04
CA THR A 276 4.65 -15.63 5.52
C THR A 276 5.46 -16.72 6.23
N GLU A 277 6.21 -17.57 5.53
CA GLU A 277 6.84 -18.69 6.18
C GLU A 277 7.99 -18.28 7.09
N ASN A 278 8.05 -18.96 8.22
CA ASN A 278 9.10 -18.81 9.19
C ASN A 278 10.18 -19.86 8.99
N ASN A 279 11.39 -19.53 9.44
CA ASN A 279 12.49 -20.49 9.59
C ASN A 279 12.96 -21.12 8.26
N LEU A 280 12.99 -20.34 7.18
CA LEU A 280 13.42 -20.81 5.85
C LEU A 280 14.91 -21.22 5.80
N GLY A 281 15.79 -20.56 6.57
CA GLY A 281 17.20 -20.93 6.67
C GLY A 281 17.95 -20.84 5.33
N ASN A 282 18.81 -21.82 5.05
CA ASN A 282 19.55 -21.91 3.76
C ASN A 282 18.89 -22.86 2.76
N ARG A 283 17.57 -23.12 2.90
CA ARG A 283 16.85 -24.05 2.01
C ARG A 283 16.92 -23.61 0.56
N ASP A 284 16.88 -24.60 -0.32
CA ASP A 284 16.78 -24.38 -1.75
C ASP A 284 15.37 -23.85 -2.11
N ASP A 285 15.33 -22.87 -3.02
CA ASP A 285 14.09 -22.24 -3.45
C ASP A 285 13.15 -23.26 -4.13
N LEU A 286 13.68 -24.31 -4.79
CA LEU A 286 12.86 -25.33 -5.44
C LEU A 286 12.11 -26.20 -4.42
N SER A 287 12.72 -26.54 -3.29
CA SER A 287 12.01 -27.25 -2.21
C SER A 287 10.92 -26.37 -1.61
N LEU A 288 11.20 -25.07 -1.40
CA LEU A 288 10.22 -24.13 -0.85
C LEU A 288 9.00 -23.93 -1.76
N ILE A 289 9.21 -23.58 -3.04
CA ILE A 289 8.10 -23.36 -3.97
C ILE A 289 7.24 -24.61 -4.15
N ARG A 290 7.84 -25.80 -4.12
CA ARG A 290 7.12 -27.08 -4.20
C ARG A 290 6.28 -27.33 -2.95
N GLY A 291 6.80 -26.98 -1.77
CA GLY A 291 6.05 -27.01 -0.51
C GLY A 291 4.86 -26.06 -0.54
N ILE A 292 5.07 -24.82 -0.96
CA ILE A 292 4.02 -23.79 -1.11
C ILE A 292 2.96 -24.24 -2.12
N TYR A 293 3.39 -24.77 -3.28
CA TYR A 293 2.50 -25.30 -4.30
C TYR A 293 1.63 -26.43 -3.75
N TYR A 294 2.23 -27.38 -3.02
CA TYR A 294 1.49 -28.48 -2.40
C TYR A 294 0.51 -27.97 -1.33
N TYR A 295 0.95 -27.02 -0.51
CA TYR A 295 0.12 -26.39 0.51
C TYR A 295 -1.13 -25.73 -0.10
N HIS A 296 -0.96 -24.88 -1.10
CA HIS A 296 -2.09 -24.24 -1.80
C HIS A 296 -2.97 -25.26 -2.53
N THR A 297 -2.35 -26.16 -3.29
CA THR A 297 -3.08 -27.09 -4.15
C THR A 297 -3.87 -28.09 -3.33
N VAL A 298 -3.23 -28.77 -2.38
CA VAL A 298 -3.80 -29.93 -1.68
C VAL A 298 -4.27 -29.55 -0.27
N VAL A 299 -3.42 -28.92 0.55
CA VAL A 299 -3.76 -28.65 1.96
C VAL A 299 -4.89 -27.61 2.07
N ARG A 300 -4.84 -26.54 1.29
CA ARG A 300 -5.94 -25.54 1.20
C ARG A 300 -7.03 -25.94 0.20
N GLY A 301 -6.81 -26.98 -0.59
CA GLY A 301 -7.78 -27.50 -1.54
C GLY A 301 -8.03 -26.58 -2.75
N TRP A 302 -7.10 -25.69 -3.10
CA TRP A 302 -7.32 -24.71 -4.18
C TRP A 302 -7.16 -25.28 -5.58
N GLY A 303 -6.44 -26.39 -5.74
CA GLY A 303 -6.20 -26.97 -7.06
C GLY A 303 -5.05 -26.35 -7.85
N ASP A 304 -4.36 -25.32 -7.35
CA ASP A 304 -3.06 -24.80 -7.84
C ASP A 304 -2.51 -23.73 -6.86
N ILE A 305 -1.33 -23.18 -7.15
CA ILE A 305 -0.75 -22.05 -6.43
C ILE A 305 -1.54 -20.75 -6.69
N GLY A 306 -1.83 -19.99 -5.63
CA GLY A 306 -2.66 -18.78 -5.70
C GLY A 306 -1.98 -17.53 -6.28
N TYR A 307 -0.66 -17.53 -6.47
CA TYR A 307 0.10 -16.38 -7.00
C TYR A 307 0.46 -16.57 -8.47
N ASN A 308 0.56 -15.49 -9.25
CA ASN A 308 1.01 -15.56 -10.64
C ASN A 308 2.53 -15.72 -10.75
N TYR A 309 3.29 -15.10 -9.85
CA TYR A 309 4.75 -15.20 -9.79
C TYR A 309 5.21 -15.33 -8.35
N LEU A 310 6.34 -16.02 -8.15
CA LEU A 310 7.00 -16.11 -6.86
C LEU A 310 8.46 -15.67 -6.97
N ILE A 311 9.00 -15.03 -5.94
CA ILE A 311 10.40 -14.62 -5.83
C ILE A 311 11.02 -15.40 -4.68
N GLY A 312 12.03 -16.22 -4.99
CA GLY A 312 12.74 -17.04 -4.02
C GLY A 312 13.61 -16.23 -3.05
N GLN A 313 14.21 -16.93 -2.09
CA GLN A 313 15.04 -16.32 -1.05
C GLN A 313 16.26 -15.59 -1.63
N ARG A 314 16.74 -16.01 -2.81
CA ARG A 314 17.91 -15.42 -3.49
C ARG A 314 17.54 -14.58 -4.72
N GLY A 315 16.28 -14.15 -4.83
CA GLY A 315 15.84 -13.28 -5.92
C GLY A 315 15.54 -14.01 -7.25
N GLN A 316 15.53 -15.35 -7.28
CA GLN A 316 15.08 -16.06 -8.47
C GLN A 316 13.57 -15.93 -8.65
N ILE A 317 13.13 -15.71 -9.88
CA ILE A 317 11.72 -15.47 -10.21
C ILE A 317 11.15 -16.76 -10.81
N TYR A 318 10.01 -17.21 -10.29
CA TYR A 318 9.33 -18.43 -10.67
C TYR A 318 7.94 -18.13 -11.22
N GLU A 319 7.55 -18.85 -12.26
CA GLU A 319 6.17 -18.89 -12.74
C GLU A 319 5.27 -19.58 -11.70
N GLY A 320 4.18 -18.93 -11.32
CA GLY A 320 3.17 -19.45 -10.39
C GLY A 320 2.01 -20.12 -11.13
N ARG A 321 0.78 -19.63 -10.94
CA ARG A 321 -0.49 -20.18 -11.44
C ARG A 321 -0.42 -20.63 -12.92
N ALA A 322 -0.83 -21.86 -13.20
CA ALA A 322 -0.88 -22.38 -14.57
C ALA A 322 -1.91 -21.64 -15.43
N GLY A 323 -1.56 -21.35 -16.69
CA GLY A 323 -2.43 -20.67 -17.66
C GLY A 323 -1.77 -19.49 -18.39
N GLY A 324 -0.56 -19.11 -17.98
CA GLY A 324 0.26 -18.09 -18.64
C GLY A 324 -0.31 -16.67 -18.50
N ASP A 325 -0.14 -15.87 -19.55
CA ASP A 325 -0.52 -14.46 -19.55
C ASP A 325 -2.01 -14.25 -19.26
N TYR A 326 -2.31 -13.20 -18.48
CA TYR A 326 -3.68 -12.83 -18.09
C TYR A 326 -4.44 -13.89 -17.28
N VAL A 327 -3.78 -14.94 -16.78
CA VAL A 327 -4.45 -15.91 -15.91
C VAL A 327 -4.84 -15.27 -14.59
N VAL A 328 -6.08 -15.52 -14.19
CA VAL A 328 -6.63 -15.12 -12.90
C VAL A 328 -6.16 -16.11 -11.84
N ALA A 329 -5.40 -15.61 -10.87
CA ALA A 329 -4.96 -16.37 -9.72
C ALA A 329 -5.84 -16.06 -8.48
N ALA A 330 -5.48 -16.55 -7.29
CA ALA A 330 -6.29 -16.47 -6.07
C ALA A 330 -5.45 -15.90 -4.94
N HIS A 331 -5.20 -14.60 -5.02
CA HIS A 331 -4.30 -13.90 -4.11
C HIS A 331 -4.88 -12.62 -3.51
N VAL A 332 -5.99 -12.08 -4.03
CA VAL A 332 -6.70 -10.93 -3.43
C VAL A 332 -8.22 -11.03 -3.71
N LEU A 333 -8.87 -12.14 -3.34
CA LEU A 333 -10.33 -12.35 -3.43
C LEU A 333 -11.05 -11.56 -4.54
N TRP A 334 -11.75 -10.48 -4.18
CA TRP A 334 -12.58 -9.63 -5.04
C TRP A 334 -11.83 -8.88 -6.15
N ASN A 335 -10.49 -8.89 -6.11
CA ASN A 335 -9.61 -8.21 -7.05
C ASN A 335 -8.82 -9.19 -7.94
N ASN A 336 -9.00 -10.51 -7.78
CA ASN A 336 -8.24 -11.53 -8.51
C ASN A 336 -8.27 -11.33 -10.04
N LYS A 337 -9.40 -10.90 -10.60
CA LYS A 337 -9.59 -10.82 -12.05
C LYS A 337 -8.89 -9.62 -12.72
N SER A 338 -8.48 -8.60 -11.98
CA SER A 338 -7.84 -7.39 -12.56
C SER A 338 -6.44 -7.16 -12.02
N THR A 339 -5.87 -8.14 -11.33
CA THR A 339 -4.56 -8.03 -10.68
C THR A 339 -3.65 -9.20 -11.05
N VAL A 340 -2.34 -8.95 -10.99
CA VAL A 340 -1.30 -9.98 -11.08
C VAL A 340 -0.59 -10.04 -9.73
N GLY A 341 -0.57 -11.22 -9.11
CA GLY A 341 0.03 -11.46 -7.80
C GLY A 341 1.49 -11.88 -7.89
N VAL A 342 2.37 -11.15 -7.22
CA VAL A 342 3.79 -11.49 -7.06
C VAL A 342 4.07 -11.71 -5.58
N SER A 343 4.45 -12.94 -5.19
CA SER A 343 4.73 -13.26 -3.79
C SER A 343 6.21 -13.51 -3.54
N ILE A 344 6.75 -12.87 -2.51
CA ILE A 344 8.16 -13.00 -2.15
C ILE A 344 8.26 -14.01 -1.00
N MET A 345 9.13 -15.00 -1.13
CA MET A 345 9.34 -16.04 -0.12
C MET A 345 9.92 -15.47 1.17
N GLY A 346 9.20 -15.65 2.28
CA GLY A 346 9.64 -15.26 3.63
C GLY A 346 8.64 -14.42 4.43
N ASN A 347 9.00 -14.15 5.69
CA ASN A 347 8.17 -13.41 6.63
C ASN A 347 8.68 -11.97 6.87
N PHE A 348 8.29 -11.04 6.00
CA PHE A 348 8.66 -9.63 6.11
C PHE A 348 7.88 -8.80 7.16
N MET A 349 7.12 -9.44 8.05
CA MET A 349 6.77 -8.81 9.33
C MET A 349 7.98 -8.75 10.27
N LEU A 350 8.91 -9.71 10.12
CA LEU A 350 10.07 -9.88 11.00
C LEU A 350 11.37 -9.62 10.25
N ASP A 351 11.49 -10.18 9.05
CA ASP A 351 12.73 -10.18 8.28
C ASP A 351 12.80 -8.98 7.34
N SER A 352 14.02 -8.49 7.10
CA SER A 352 14.27 -7.44 6.09
C SER A 352 14.31 -8.05 4.68
N VAL A 353 13.95 -7.26 3.67
CA VAL A 353 14.14 -7.65 2.27
C VAL A 353 15.63 -7.57 1.92
N ILE A 354 16.23 -8.68 1.48
CA ILE A 354 17.63 -8.68 1.05
C ILE A 354 17.78 -8.06 -0.34
N THR A 355 18.99 -7.62 -0.69
CA THR A 355 19.25 -6.91 -1.96
C THR A 355 18.87 -7.71 -3.19
N GLU A 356 19.09 -9.03 -3.20
CA GLU A 356 18.75 -9.91 -4.31
C GLU A 356 17.23 -9.98 -4.53
N GLN A 357 16.46 -10.09 -3.44
CA GLN A 357 14.99 -10.04 -3.49
C GLN A 357 14.50 -8.66 -3.92
N GLU A 358 15.08 -7.59 -3.40
CA GLU A 358 14.74 -6.22 -3.79
C GLU A 358 14.93 -6.00 -5.30
N ASN A 359 16.06 -6.45 -5.86
CA ASN A 359 16.34 -6.34 -7.29
C ASN A 359 15.33 -7.13 -8.12
N ALA A 360 15.02 -8.36 -7.72
CA ALA A 360 14.05 -9.21 -8.39
C ALA A 360 12.63 -8.61 -8.36
N VAL A 361 12.23 -8.01 -7.24
CA VAL A 361 10.94 -7.32 -7.12
C VAL A 361 10.85 -6.16 -8.12
N LYS A 362 11.89 -5.32 -8.21
CA LYS A 362 11.94 -4.22 -9.17
C LYS A 362 11.90 -4.72 -10.62
N GLU A 363 12.66 -5.76 -10.93
CA GLU A 363 12.74 -6.34 -12.26
C GLU A 363 11.40 -6.93 -12.72
N VAL A 364 10.72 -7.68 -11.83
CA VAL A 364 9.38 -8.23 -12.11
C VAL A 364 8.35 -7.12 -12.27
N ILE A 365 8.37 -6.10 -11.41
CA ILE A 365 7.44 -4.97 -11.53
C ILE A 365 7.62 -4.27 -12.88
N GLU A 366 8.85 -3.96 -13.27
CA GLU A 366 9.13 -3.31 -14.55
C GLU A 366 8.66 -4.17 -15.73
N TYR A 367 8.93 -5.49 -15.68
CA TYR A 367 8.49 -6.45 -16.69
C TYR A 367 6.96 -6.51 -16.82
N LEU A 368 6.25 -6.70 -15.70
CA LEU A 368 4.79 -6.83 -15.69
C LEU A 368 4.12 -5.51 -16.10
N SER A 369 4.69 -4.38 -15.69
CA SER A 369 4.21 -3.07 -16.13
C SER A 369 4.32 -2.86 -17.63
N LYS A 370 5.44 -3.26 -18.24
CA LYS A 370 5.59 -3.19 -19.70
C LYS A 370 4.67 -4.19 -20.40
N LYS A 371 4.59 -5.42 -19.90
CA LYS A 371 3.81 -6.52 -20.49
C LYS A 371 2.32 -6.20 -20.54
N TYR A 372 1.78 -5.66 -19.46
CA TYR A 372 0.35 -5.39 -19.32
C TYR A 372 -0.03 -3.92 -19.51
N GLY A 373 0.95 -3.03 -19.75
CA GLY A 373 0.70 -1.60 -19.89
C GLY A 373 0.32 -0.92 -18.57
N ILE A 374 0.77 -1.47 -17.44
CA ILE A 374 0.42 -0.96 -16.10
C ILE A 374 1.36 0.19 -15.74
N ASP A 375 0.79 1.39 -15.68
CA ASP A 375 1.44 2.52 -15.03
C ASP A 375 1.30 2.37 -13.52
N ILE A 376 2.39 2.03 -12.83
CA ILE A 376 2.40 1.76 -11.38
C ILE A 376 1.99 2.97 -10.53
N HIS A 377 2.10 4.17 -11.09
CA HIS A 377 1.78 5.44 -10.43
C HIS A 377 0.33 5.85 -10.61
N LYS A 378 -0.37 5.26 -11.60
CA LYS A 378 -1.80 5.45 -11.77
C LYS A 378 -2.58 4.69 -10.71
N THR A 379 -3.83 5.09 -10.54
CA THR A 379 -4.75 4.42 -9.63
C THR A 379 -5.86 3.72 -10.39
N SER A 380 -6.39 2.67 -9.78
CA SER A 380 -7.54 1.92 -10.27
C SER A 380 -8.46 1.59 -9.09
N ILE A 381 -9.75 1.30 -9.32
CA ILE A 381 -10.73 0.95 -8.27
C ILE A 381 -10.60 -0.51 -7.77
N GLY A 382 -10.15 -0.70 -6.53
CA GLY A 382 -10.11 -1.99 -5.85
C GLY A 382 -11.29 -2.18 -4.90
N HIS A 383 -11.46 -3.40 -4.41
CA HIS A 383 -12.65 -3.82 -3.67
C HIS A 383 -12.28 -4.53 -2.36
N LYS A 384 -12.86 -4.06 -1.24
CA LYS A 384 -12.61 -4.59 0.11
C LYS A 384 -13.92 -4.89 0.82
N GLU A 385 -14.08 -6.05 1.45
CA GLU A 385 -15.25 -6.32 2.29
C GLU A 385 -15.44 -5.27 3.40
N CYS A 386 -16.66 -5.00 3.85
CA CYS A 386 -16.84 -4.08 4.98
C CYS A 386 -16.88 -4.84 6.31
N SER A 387 -16.35 -4.21 7.37
CA SER A 387 -16.43 -4.70 8.75
C SER A 387 -17.71 -4.28 9.49
N LYS A 388 -18.50 -3.37 8.90
CA LYS A 388 -19.72 -2.80 9.51
C LYS A 388 -20.99 -3.41 8.92
N ASN A 389 -22.00 -3.61 9.77
CA ASN A 389 -23.32 -4.07 9.35
C ASN A 389 -23.93 -3.17 8.26
N GLY A 390 -24.44 -3.77 7.19
CA GLY A 390 -25.14 -3.08 6.10
C GLY A 390 -24.27 -2.67 4.90
N CYS A 391 -22.94 -2.83 4.99
CA CYS A 391 -22.00 -2.65 3.88
C CYS A 391 -21.38 -4.01 3.57
N PHE A 392 -21.47 -4.47 2.31
CA PHE A 392 -20.90 -5.78 1.91
C PHE A 392 -19.50 -5.63 1.32
N ILE A 393 -19.33 -4.63 0.46
CA ILE A 393 -18.05 -4.28 -0.17
C ILE A 393 -17.90 -2.76 -0.25
N ASN A 394 -16.67 -2.29 -0.08
CA ASN A 394 -16.26 -0.90 -0.20
C ASN A 394 -15.28 -0.80 -1.37
N ASP A 395 -15.62 0.05 -2.33
CA ASP A 395 -14.79 0.33 -3.49
C ASP A 395 -13.89 1.53 -3.18
N PHE A 396 -12.60 1.43 -3.47
CA PHE A 396 -11.63 2.48 -3.18
C PHE A 396 -10.58 2.59 -4.28
N SER A 397 -10.00 3.77 -4.42
CA SER A 397 -8.92 4.02 -5.37
C SER A 397 -7.59 3.72 -4.70
N SER A 398 -6.77 2.87 -5.31
CA SER A 398 -5.40 2.58 -4.89
C SER A 398 -4.45 2.72 -6.08
N PRO A 399 -3.14 2.94 -5.84
CA PRO A 399 -2.14 2.81 -6.91
C PRO A 399 -2.23 1.46 -7.61
N ASN A 400 -1.63 1.36 -8.79
CA ASN A 400 -1.59 0.12 -9.56
C ASN A 400 -0.46 -0.81 -9.11
N LEU A 401 0.50 -0.32 -8.34
CA LEU A 401 1.41 -1.16 -7.56
C LEU A 401 0.97 -1.10 -6.09
N VAL A 402 0.60 -2.24 -5.52
CA VAL A 402 0.06 -2.32 -4.16
C VAL A 402 0.67 -3.45 -3.37
N GLY A 403 0.80 -3.26 -2.06
CA GLY A 403 0.92 -4.38 -1.13
C GLY A 403 -0.46 -5.00 -0.89
N HIS A 404 -0.54 -6.31 -0.62
CA HIS A 404 -1.82 -6.99 -0.38
C HIS A 404 -2.72 -6.26 0.63
N ARG A 405 -2.18 -5.76 1.75
CA ARG A 405 -2.90 -4.98 2.79
C ARG A 405 -3.65 -3.76 2.27
N GLU A 406 -3.21 -3.16 1.16
CA GLU A 406 -3.89 -2.01 0.57
C GLU A 406 -5.18 -2.41 -0.14
N ILE A 407 -5.30 -3.67 -0.57
CA ILE A 407 -6.46 -4.19 -1.32
C ILE A 407 -7.14 -5.43 -0.71
N GLY A 408 -6.65 -5.96 0.42
CA GLY A 408 -7.22 -7.04 1.23
C GLY A 408 -7.31 -6.69 2.73
N PHE A 409 -7.78 -7.63 3.56
CA PHE A 409 -7.91 -7.51 5.02
C PHE A 409 -6.80 -8.24 5.77
N THR A 410 -5.56 -7.92 5.41
CA THR A 410 -4.38 -8.67 5.84
C THR A 410 -3.23 -7.75 6.24
N SER A 411 -2.26 -8.30 6.97
CA SER A 411 -0.94 -7.70 7.19
C SER A 411 0.07 -7.97 6.06
N CYS A 412 -0.24 -8.87 5.12
CA CYS A 412 0.59 -9.13 3.94
C CYS A 412 0.81 -7.82 3.13
N PRO A 413 2.00 -7.51 2.59
CA PRO A 413 3.20 -8.33 2.46
C PRO A 413 4.18 -8.23 3.63
N GLY A 414 3.75 -7.74 4.79
CA GLY A 414 4.65 -7.42 5.90
C GLY A 414 5.25 -6.02 5.82
N ASP A 415 5.62 -5.45 6.96
CA ASP A 415 6.01 -4.03 7.03
C ASP A 415 7.28 -3.73 6.22
N ASN A 416 8.28 -4.61 6.28
CA ASN A 416 9.56 -4.39 5.61
C ASN A 416 9.42 -4.45 4.07
N LEU A 417 8.65 -5.41 3.56
CA LEU A 417 8.39 -5.52 2.13
C LEU A 417 7.41 -4.46 1.65
N PHE A 418 6.43 -4.07 2.48
CA PHE A 418 5.52 -2.97 2.16
C PHE A 418 6.28 -1.64 1.99
N SER A 419 7.25 -1.35 2.87
CA SER A 419 8.12 -0.18 2.72
C SER A 419 8.94 -0.21 1.43
N LEU A 420 9.37 -1.39 0.95
CA LEU A 420 10.00 -1.49 -0.36
C LEU A 420 9.02 -1.16 -1.50
N VAL A 421 7.78 -1.66 -1.43
CA VAL A 421 6.74 -1.35 -2.43
C VAL A 421 6.45 0.15 -2.48
N GLU A 422 6.37 0.82 -1.33
CA GLU A 422 6.28 2.28 -1.23
C GLU A 422 7.47 2.97 -1.90
N ASN A 423 8.70 2.52 -1.60
CA ASN A 423 9.90 3.08 -2.20
C ASN A 423 9.92 2.90 -3.74
N ILE A 424 9.50 1.75 -4.26
CA ILE A 424 9.43 1.51 -5.72
C ILE A 424 8.43 2.46 -6.39
N ARG A 425 7.26 2.68 -5.79
CA ARG A 425 6.29 3.69 -6.25
C ARG A 425 6.85 5.11 -6.22
N GLU A 426 7.86 5.37 -5.42
CA GLU A 426 8.44 6.70 -5.27
C GLU A 426 9.65 6.94 -6.18
N THR A 427 10.40 5.89 -6.51
CA THR A 427 11.73 6.00 -7.14
C THR A 427 11.79 5.49 -8.57
N GLU A 428 10.94 4.53 -8.96
CA GLU A 428 11.00 3.91 -10.27
C GLU A 428 10.16 4.69 -11.30
N THR A 429 10.81 5.16 -12.37
CA THR A 429 10.11 5.71 -13.54
C THR A 429 9.90 4.58 -14.55
N VAL A 430 8.74 3.94 -14.51
CA VAL A 430 8.39 2.95 -15.53
C VAL A 430 8.08 3.67 -16.84
N SER A 431 9.05 3.70 -17.75
CA SER A 431 8.82 4.11 -19.13
C SER A 431 8.02 3.01 -19.82
N LEU A 432 6.70 3.21 -19.92
CA LEU A 432 5.84 2.45 -20.82
C LEU A 432 6.29 2.75 -22.25
N GLY A 433 7.34 2.06 -22.70
CA GLY A 433 7.83 2.16 -24.06
C GLY A 433 6.67 1.91 -25.01
N ARG A 434 6.58 2.71 -26.09
CA ARG A 434 5.61 2.50 -27.18
C ARG A 434 5.91 1.19 -27.91
N ASN A 435 5.66 0.06 -27.28
CA ASN A 435 5.54 -1.24 -27.91
C ASN A 435 4.07 -1.63 -27.85
N LEU A 436 3.25 -0.87 -28.57
CA LEU A 436 1.99 -1.36 -29.07
C LEU A 436 2.31 -2.56 -29.97
N VAL A 437 2.18 -3.78 -29.47
CA VAL A 437 1.96 -4.94 -30.33
C VAL A 437 0.53 -4.76 -30.84
N ILE A 438 0.40 -4.02 -31.95
CA ILE A 438 -0.86 -3.87 -32.67
C ILE A 438 -1.12 -5.20 -33.38
N ASN A 439 -2.14 -5.91 -32.91
CA ASN A 439 -2.78 -6.97 -33.68
C ASN A 439 -3.27 -6.36 -35.01
N PRO A 440 -2.80 -6.81 -36.20
CA PRO A 440 -2.99 -6.10 -37.47
C PRO A 440 -4.43 -6.03 -38.01
N ASN A 441 -5.43 -6.48 -37.24
CA ASN A 441 -6.84 -6.42 -37.64
C ASN A 441 -7.71 -5.48 -36.78
N TYR A 442 -7.12 -4.56 -35.99
CA TYR A 442 -7.91 -3.64 -35.17
C TYR A 442 -8.01 -2.24 -35.80
N ASP A 443 -9.21 -1.90 -36.26
CA ASP A 443 -9.58 -0.60 -36.82
C ASP A 443 -9.39 0.53 -35.79
N SER A 444 -8.41 1.39 -36.06
CA SER A 444 -7.99 2.51 -35.21
C SER A 444 -9.01 3.66 -35.15
N THR A 445 -10.13 3.60 -35.88
CA THR A 445 -11.13 4.67 -35.88
C THR A 445 -12.14 4.59 -34.72
N LYS A 446 -12.12 3.52 -33.90
CA LYS A 446 -12.99 3.39 -32.72
C LYS A 446 -12.38 3.81 -31.37
N ILE A 447 -11.13 4.29 -31.34
CA ILE A 447 -10.42 4.70 -30.08
C ILE A 447 -10.71 6.16 -29.69
N ALA A 448 -11.79 6.77 -30.18
CA ALA A 448 -12.15 8.14 -29.80
C ALA A 448 -13.18 8.24 -28.64
N SER A 449 -13.51 7.15 -27.92
CA SER A 449 -14.58 7.22 -26.89
C SER A 449 -14.37 6.44 -25.58
N LEU A 450 -13.20 5.89 -25.28
CA LEU A 450 -12.92 5.30 -23.96
C LEU A 450 -12.03 6.24 -23.15
N GLY A 451 -12.69 7.07 -22.33
CA GLY A 451 -12.07 8.07 -21.48
C GLY A 451 -11.14 7.45 -20.44
N SER A 452 -9.92 7.97 -20.38
CA SER A 452 -8.99 7.80 -19.27
C SER A 452 -9.69 8.18 -17.95
N ILE A 453 -9.75 7.27 -16.98
CA ILE A 453 -10.10 7.66 -15.61
C ILE A 453 -8.91 8.48 -15.08
N PRO A 454 -9.07 9.78 -14.76
CA PRO A 454 -7.98 10.60 -14.25
C PRO A 454 -7.62 10.17 -12.82
N LEU A 455 -6.32 10.14 -12.50
CA LEU A 455 -5.83 10.24 -11.11
C LEU A 455 -6.62 11.33 -10.36
N PRO A 456 -6.86 11.23 -9.03
CA PRO A 456 -7.39 12.37 -8.29
C PRO A 456 -6.46 13.54 -8.55
N ASN A 457 -7.00 14.53 -9.23
CA ASN A 457 -6.25 15.66 -9.70
C ASN A 457 -5.70 16.36 -8.44
N LYS A 458 -4.37 16.42 -8.31
CA LYS A 458 -3.72 17.06 -7.15
C LYS A 458 -3.90 18.58 -7.14
N GLY A 459 -4.66 19.10 -8.08
CA GLY A 459 -4.97 20.51 -8.23
C GLY A 459 -3.83 21.29 -8.86
N PRO A 460 -4.02 22.61 -9.02
CA PRO A 460 -2.96 23.48 -9.51
C PRO A 460 -1.77 23.48 -8.55
N ILE A 461 -0.60 23.81 -9.10
CA ILE A 461 0.59 24.09 -8.29
C ILE A 461 0.36 25.37 -7.47
N ILE A 462 0.72 25.33 -6.19
CA ILE A 462 0.77 26.49 -5.32
C ILE A 462 2.20 26.69 -4.81
N ARG A 463 2.60 27.96 -4.65
CA ARG A 463 3.92 28.35 -4.13
C ARG A 463 3.78 29.06 -2.80
N ILE A 464 4.34 28.48 -1.74
CA ILE A 464 4.25 29.01 -0.38
C ILE A 464 5.60 29.56 0.05
N ARG A 465 5.69 30.85 0.33
CA ARG A 465 6.85 31.44 0.98
C ARG A 465 6.98 30.88 2.39
N LEU A 466 8.14 30.32 2.70
CA LEU A 466 8.49 29.84 4.04
C LEU A 466 9.11 30.98 4.85
N SER A 467 8.78 31.08 6.13
CA SER A 467 9.28 32.10 7.06
C SER A 467 10.75 31.90 7.49
N TYR A 468 11.54 31.20 6.68
CA TYR A 468 12.95 30.94 6.92
C TYR A 468 13.78 32.22 6.81
N ILE A 469 14.55 32.54 7.85
CA ILE A 469 15.45 33.69 7.89
C ILE A 469 16.82 33.19 8.34
N GLY A 470 17.70 32.93 7.38
CA GLY A 470 19.05 32.45 7.67
C GLY A 470 20.02 32.84 6.57
N SER A 471 21.27 33.13 6.95
CA SER A 471 22.38 33.39 6.02
C SER A 471 22.99 32.12 5.44
N THR A 472 22.60 30.94 5.92
CA THR A 472 22.99 29.63 5.39
C THR A 472 21.78 28.73 5.44
N ILE A 473 21.54 27.89 4.43
CA ILE A 473 20.49 26.87 4.47
C ILE A 473 21.11 25.48 4.32
N ARG A 474 20.71 24.55 5.20
CA ARG A 474 21.16 23.15 5.16
C ARG A 474 20.01 22.27 4.72
N LEU A 475 20.13 21.74 3.52
CA LEU A 475 19.12 20.91 2.87
C LEU A 475 19.54 19.45 2.91
N LYS A 476 18.59 18.58 3.23
CA LYS A 476 18.73 17.13 3.20
C LYS A 476 17.48 16.55 2.55
N SER A 477 17.58 15.38 1.94
CA SER A 477 16.37 14.60 1.68
C SER A 477 15.65 14.30 3.00
N GLY A 478 14.34 14.49 3.01
CA GLY A 478 13.47 14.07 4.11
C GLY A 478 13.18 12.57 4.08
N ASP A 479 13.57 11.87 3.01
CA ASP A 479 13.36 10.44 2.76
C ASP A 479 14.59 9.81 2.04
N SER A 480 14.40 8.64 1.43
CA SER A 480 15.43 7.92 0.66
C SER A 480 15.68 8.51 -0.74
N THR A 481 14.83 9.42 -1.23
CA THR A 481 15.01 10.04 -2.55
C THR A 481 16.20 10.99 -2.55
N LEU A 482 17.04 10.92 -3.58
CA LEU A 482 18.16 11.84 -3.68
C LEU A 482 17.68 13.19 -4.22
N PRO A 483 17.95 14.31 -3.54
CA PRO A 483 17.47 15.60 -4.00
C PRO A 483 18.16 16.00 -5.29
N HIS A 484 17.37 16.44 -6.28
CA HIS A 484 17.86 17.00 -7.52
C HIS A 484 18.01 18.51 -7.38
N LEU A 485 19.25 19.00 -7.49
CA LEU A 485 19.60 20.41 -7.39
C LEU A 485 19.76 21.00 -8.78
N THR A 486 19.12 22.16 -9.02
CA THR A 486 19.27 22.96 -10.23
C THR A 486 19.74 24.37 -9.87
N ILE A 487 20.83 24.81 -10.50
CA ILE A 487 21.38 26.17 -10.39
C ILE A 487 21.57 26.72 -11.80
N GLY A 488 20.70 27.65 -12.22
CA GLY A 488 20.70 28.17 -13.59
C GLY A 488 20.43 27.05 -14.60
N LYS A 489 21.37 26.81 -15.52
CA LYS A 489 21.27 25.73 -16.53
C LYS A 489 21.88 24.40 -16.07
N ASN A 490 22.55 24.38 -14.93
CA ASN A 490 23.22 23.19 -14.43
C ASN A 490 22.30 22.46 -13.46
N SER A 491 22.24 21.13 -13.54
CA SER A 491 21.52 20.31 -12.59
C SER A 491 22.27 19.03 -12.24
N GLY A 492 21.91 18.43 -11.10
CA GLY A 492 22.55 17.20 -10.63
C GLY A 492 21.91 16.63 -9.37
N THR A 493 22.09 15.33 -9.17
CA THR A 493 21.55 14.60 -8.02
C THR A 493 22.55 14.58 -6.86
N LEU A 494 22.09 14.91 -5.66
CA LEU A 494 22.92 15.09 -4.48
C LEU A 494 23.02 13.80 -3.67
N ARG A 495 24.24 13.38 -3.30
CA ARG A 495 24.48 12.14 -2.51
C ARG A 495 24.64 12.36 -1.00
N LYS A 496 24.66 13.61 -0.53
CA LYS A 496 24.87 14.00 0.88
C LYS A 496 24.11 15.29 1.21
N ASN A 497 24.03 15.65 2.49
CA ASN A 497 23.54 16.94 2.96
C ASN A 497 24.22 18.07 2.19
N VAL A 498 23.44 19.05 1.74
CA VAL A 498 23.95 20.22 1.05
C VAL A 498 23.79 21.44 1.93
N GLU A 499 24.91 22.06 2.23
CA GLU A 499 24.97 23.35 2.90
C GLU A 499 25.20 24.43 1.84
N LEU A 500 24.26 25.37 1.76
CA LEU A 500 24.32 26.51 0.85
C LEU A 500 24.44 27.79 1.70
N PRO A 501 25.67 28.25 1.96
CA PRO A 501 25.91 29.53 2.62
C PRO A 501 25.69 30.68 1.63
N PHE A 502 25.13 31.78 2.13
CA PHE A 502 24.87 32.99 1.37
C PHE A 502 25.52 34.18 2.05
N GLU A 503 26.10 35.06 1.24
CA GLU A 503 26.69 36.31 1.72
C GLU A 503 26.18 37.50 0.91
N ALA A 504 26.15 38.67 1.55
CA ALA A 504 25.92 39.92 0.85
C ALA A 504 27.00 40.13 -0.23
N SER A 505 26.57 40.59 -1.40
CA SER A 505 27.39 40.79 -2.59
C SER A 505 27.02 42.10 -3.28
N GLY A 506 27.04 43.19 -2.52
CA GLY A 506 26.61 44.54 -2.95
C GLY A 506 25.34 44.99 -2.23
N THR A 507 24.78 46.14 -2.63
CA THR A 507 23.65 46.78 -1.94
C THR A 507 22.32 46.02 -2.05
N ASP A 508 22.10 45.24 -3.11
CA ASP A 508 20.83 44.53 -3.36
C ASP A 508 20.99 43.07 -3.85
N LYS A 509 22.12 42.42 -3.52
CA LYS A 509 22.41 41.06 -4.01
C LYS A 509 22.99 40.18 -2.92
N ILE A 510 22.51 38.94 -2.84
CA ILE A 510 23.22 37.85 -2.16
C ILE A 510 23.88 36.93 -3.19
N ALA A 511 25.02 36.34 -2.81
CA ALA A 511 25.71 35.33 -3.60
C ALA A 511 25.75 34.01 -2.83
N LEU A 512 25.60 32.90 -3.55
CA LEU A 512 25.86 31.56 -3.04
C LEU A 512 27.38 31.38 -2.89
N VAL A 513 27.82 30.94 -1.72
CA VAL A 513 29.24 30.72 -1.43
C VAL A 513 29.54 29.23 -1.57
N LEU A 514 30.45 28.86 -2.47
CA LEU A 514 30.96 27.49 -2.59
C LEU A 514 32.48 27.53 -2.45
N GLY A 515 32.99 27.00 -1.33
CA GLY A 515 34.40 27.13 -0.96
C GLY A 515 34.79 28.60 -0.76
N LYS A 516 35.81 29.08 -1.50
CA LYS A 516 36.27 30.48 -1.46
C LYS A 516 35.62 31.37 -2.53
N LYS A 517 34.69 30.86 -3.34
CA LYS A 517 34.11 31.55 -4.49
C LYS A 517 32.66 31.97 -4.22
N LYS A 518 32.28 33.15 -4.71
CA LYS A 518 30.92 33.71 -4.64
C LYS A 518 30.25 33.63 -6.01
N TYR A 519 29.05 33.05 -6.05
CA TYR A 519 28.26 32.85 -7.25
C TYR A 519 26.96 33.67 -7.16
N PRO A 520 26.76 34.70 -8.00
CA PRO A 520 25.48 35.36 -8.07
C PRO A 520 24.43 34.37 -8.60
N PHE A 521 23.25 34.36 -7.98
CA PHE A 521 22.13 33.52 -8.40
C PHE A 521 20.84 34.32 -8.39
N SER A 522 19.92 33.97 -9.28
CA SER A 522 18.53 34.44 -9.26
C SER A 522 17.60 33.38 -8.65
N LYS A 523 17.85 32.10 -8.98
CA LYS A 523 17.04 30.96 -8.57
C LYS A 523 17.93 29.73 -8.35
N VAL A 524 17.68 29.02 -7.26
CA VAL A 524 18.17 27.66 -7.00
C VAL A 524 16.97 26.78 -6.68
N GLU A 525 16.89 25.58 -7.26
CA GLU A 525 15.79 24.65 -7.04
C GLU A 525 16.32 23.34 -6.47
N LEU A 526 15.66 22.82 -5.45
CA LEU A 526 15.79 21.44 -4.99
C LEU A 526 14.45 20.73 -5.13
N SER A 527 14.41 19.64 -5.87
CA SER A 527 13.25 18.75 -5.93
C SER A 527 13.59 17.38 -5.34
N ALA A 528 12.75 16.90 -4.44
CA ALA A 528 12.74 15.55 -3.88
C ALA A 528 11.29 15.21 -3.49
N ASN A 529 11.02 13.99 -3.04
CA ASN A 529 9.71 13.67 -2.46
C ASN A 529 9.50 14.46 -1.16
N LEU A 530 10.49 14.41 -0.27
CA LEU A 530 10.60 15.24 0.92
C LEU A 530 11.93 16.00 0.94
N VAL A 531 11.86 17.29 1.29
CA VAL A 531 13.03 18.15 1.51
C VAL A 531 13.03 18.65 2.95
N SER A 532 14.12 18.39 3.69
CA SER A 532 14.32 18.88 5.05
C SER A 532 15.25 20.09 5.07
N ILE A 533 14.83 21.16 5.75
CA ILE A 533 15.66 22.32 6.09
C ILE A 533 16.23 22.10 7.49
N THR A 534 17.31 21.34 7.57
CA THR A 534 17.84 20.76 8.81
C THR A 534 18.33 21.79 9.84
N ASN A 535 18.74 22.98 9.41
CA ASN A 535 19.13 24.06 10.32
C ASN A 535 17.98 25.02 10.66
N TRP A 536 16.75 24.71 10.26
CA TRP A 536 15.56 25.42 10.71
C TRP A 536 14.95 24.72 11.91
N ASN A 537 14.97 25.39 13.06
CA ASN A 537 14.32 24.91 14.27
C ASN A 537 12.89 25.47 14.34
N ARG A 538 11.91 24.63 14.00
CA ARG A 538 10.46 24.88 14.12
C ARG A 538 9.82 23.85 15.04
N LYS A 539 10.38 23.70 16.23
CA LYS A 539 9.77 22.91 17.30
C LYS A 539 8.43 23.53 17.70
N PRO A 540 7.33 22.75 17.75
CA PRO A 540 6.08 23.23 18.31
C PRO A 540 6.29 23.64 19.78
N ALA A 541 5.77 24.80 20.19
CA ALA A 541 5.98 25.33 21.55
C ALA A 541 5.44 24.39 22.66
N TRP A 542 4.46 23.54 22.33
CA TRP A 542 3.88 22.55 23.23
C TRP A 542 4.68 21.24 23.30
N ASP A 543 5.60 20.98 22.38
CA ASP A 543 6.43 19.77 22.39
C ASP A 543 7.59 19.91 23.39
N THR A 544 7.30 19.59 24.65
CA THR A 544 8.28 19.61 25.75
C THR A 544 9.36 18.53 25.63
N THR A 545 9.13 17.49 24.81
CA THR A 545 10.12 16.43 24.53
C THR A 545 11.19 16.89 23.54
N GLY A 546 10.87 17.90 22.73
CA GLY A 546 11.76 18.46 21.71
C GLY A 546 12.08 17.49 20.57
N THR A 547 11.27 16.44 20.39
CA THR A 547 11.44 15.38 19.38
C THR A 547 10.87 15.77 18.02
N MET A 548 9.93 16.73 17.97
CA MET A 548 9.28 17.18 16.74
C MET A 548 9.98 18.41 16.13
N ASN A 549 10.00 18.51 14.81
CA ASN A 549 10.47 19.71 14.12
C ASN A 549 9.76 19.88 12.77
N ASP A 550 9.04 20.98 12.57
CA ASP A 550 8.27 21.25 11.35
C ASP A 550 9.13 21.80 10.22
N ASN A 551 10.21 21.11 9.88
CA ASN A 551 11.21 21.54 8.90
C ASN A 551 11.32 20.62 7.68
N ILE A 552 10.30 19.80 7.41
CA ILE A 552 10.23 18.84 6.29
C ILE A 552 9.05 19.21 5.39
N PHE A 553 9.27 19.24 4.08
CA PHE A 553 8.30 19.72 3.10
C PHE A 553 8.20 18.78 1.89
N ARG A 554 6.99 18.61 1.34
CA ARG A 554 6.77 17.87 0.09
C ARG A 554 7.18 18.69 -1.12
N GLY A 555 7.60 18.01 -2.19
CA GLY A 555 7.82 18.62 -3.49
C GLY A 555 9.12 19.44 -3.56
N LYS A 556 9.03 20.66 -4.09
CA LYS A 556 10.21 21.46 -4.45
C LYS A 556 10.44 22.59 -3.46
N ILE A 557 11.70 22.82 -3.08
CA ILE A 557 12.17 24.04 -2.41
C ILE A 557 12.90 24.91 -3.43
N ILE A 558 12.46 26.16 -3.57
CA ILE A 558 13.02 27.17 -4.45
C ILE A 558 13.64 28.26 -3.58
N LEU A 559 14.90 28.58 -3.83
CA LEU A 559 15.63 29.67 -3.21
C LEU A 559 15.74 30.82 -4.20
N LEU A 560 15.33 32.00 -3.77
CA LEU A 560 15.30 33.21 -4.58
C LEU A 560 16.13 34.30 -3.92
N ASN A 561 16.77 35.11 -4.76
CA ASN A 561 17.42 36.35 -4.34
C ASN A 561 16.48 37.51 -4.67
N GLU A 562 15.71 37.97 -3.68
CA GLU A 562 14.82 39.13 -3.83
C GLU A 562 15.36 40.29 -3.00
N GLY A 563 15.85 41.35 -3.66
CA GLY A 563 16.30 42.60 -3.00
C GLY A 563 17.39 42.38 -1.94
N GLY A 564 18.39 41.54 -2.25
CA GLY A 564 19.48 41.22 -1.33
C GLY A 564 19.08 40.33 -0.15
N LYS A 565 17.93 39.65 -0.22
CA LYS A 565 17.47 38.71 0.82
C LYS A 565 17.20 37.33 0.22
N LEU A 566 17.49 36.30 1.01
CA LEU A 566 17.11 34.93 0.70
C LEU A 566 15.61 34.77 0.95
N VAL A 567 14.88 34.39 -0.10
CA VAL A 567 13.48 33.99 0.00
C VAL A 567 13.39 32.49 -0.30
N VAL A 568 12.81 31.73 0.62
CA VAL A 568 12.62 30.28 0.49
C VAL A 568 11.15 30.03 0.17
N VAL A 569 10.88 29.27 -0.89
CA VAL A 569 9.53 28.98 -1.39
C VAL A 569 9.36 27.47 -1.53
N ASN A 570 8.27 26.93 -1.01
CA ASN A 570 7.86 25.55 -1.27
C ASN A 570 6.85 25.52 -2.42
N GLU A 571 7.18 24.83 -3.51
CA GLU A 571 6.32 24.61 -4.68
C GLU A 571 5.82 23.15 -4.67
N LEU A 572 4.50 22.99 -4.59
CA LEU A 572 3.84 21.68 -4.48
C LEU A 572 2.39 21.74 -5.03
N PRO A 573 1.79 20.59 -5.37
CA PRO A 573 0.38 20.53 -5.71
C PRO A 573 -0.52 21.00 -4.55
N LEU A 574 -1.66 21.60 -4.88
CA LEU A 574 -2.58 22.18 -3.90
C LEU A 574 -3.06 21.16 -2.85
N GLU A 575 -3.33 19.92 -3.25
CA GLU A 575 -3.75 18.88 -2.30
C GLU A 575 -2.62 18.49 -1.33
N ASP A 576 -1.36 18.44 -1.79
CA ASP A 576 -0.21 18.17 -0.92
C ASP A 576 0.06 19.33 0.05
N TYR A 577 -0.25 20.57 -0.35
CA TYR A 577 -0.22 21.75 0.54
C TYR A 577 -1.23 21.64 1.69
N LEU A 578 -2.46 21.17 1.40
CA LEU A 578 -3.52 21.05 2.41
C LEU A 578 -3.17 20.03 3.51
N ARG A 579 -2.42 18.97 3.18
CA ARG A 579 -1.96 17.99 4.18
C ARG A 579 -1.01 18.57 5.21
N GLY A 580 -0.21 19.56 4.81
CA GLY A 580 0.69 20.28 5.70
C GLY A 580 0.05 21.46 6.43
N LEU A 581 -1.27 21.65 6.31
CA LEU A 581 -1.99 22.80 6.85
C LEU A 581 -2.44 22.55 8.30
N ALA A 582 -1.99 23.38 9.22
CA ALA A 582 -2.23 23.24 10.65
C ALA A 582 -3.33 24.18 11.19
N GLU A 583 -4.39 24.37 10.40
CA GLU A 583 -5.57 25.19 10.71
C GLU A 583 -6.63 24.44 11.54
N ILE A 584 -6.57 23.10 11.54
CA ILE A 584 -7.54 22.22 12.20
C ILE A 584 -6.81 21.07 12.88
N SER A 585 -7.27 20.61 14.04
CA SER A 585 -6.63 19.50 14.78
C SER A 585 -6.98 18.14 14.19
N ASN A 586 -6.07 17.16 14.32
CA ASN A 586 -6.34 15.78 13.93
C ASN A 586 -7.49 15.13 14.73
N GLY A 587 -7.73 15.59 15.96
CA GLY A 587 -8.78 15.06 16.84
C GLY A 587 -10.12 15.79 16.74
N ASP A 588 -10.26 16.76 15.83
CA ASP A 588 -11.52 17.45 15.61
C ASP A 588 -12.56 16.54 14.92
N HIS A 589 -13.84 16.92 14.99
CA HIS A 589 -14.93 16.17 14.36
C HIS A 589 -14.75 16.11 12.83
N GLU A 590 -15.04 14.97 12.19
CA GLU A 590 -14.79 14.75 10.75
C GLU A 590 -15.41 15.85 9.85
N GLU A 591 -16.68 16.20 10.08
CA GLU A 591 -17.39 17.20 9.29
C GLU A 591 -16.83 18.61 9.51
N LYS A 592 -16.29 18.91 10.70
CA LYS A 592 -15.55 20.15 10.94
C LYS A 592 -14.22 20.17 10.18
N ILE A 593 -13.49 19.05 10.18
CA ILE A 593 -12.25 18.92 9.41
C ILE A 593 -12.52 19.14 7.91
N LYS A 594 -13.49 18.42 7.34
CA LYS A 594 -13.91 18.59 5.93
C LYS A 594 -14.33 20.04 5.64
N THR A 595 -15.10 20.67 6.53
CA THR A 595 -15.53 22.09 6.40
C THR A 595 -14.34 23.02 6.26
N ILE A 596 -13.39 22.95 7.20
CA ILE A 596 -12.20 23.83 7.20
C ILE A 596 -11.27 23.50 6.03
N LEU A 597 -11.11 22.24 5.66
CA LEU A 597 -10.28 21.85 4.51
C LEU A 597 -10.85 22.34 3.18
N VAL A 598 -12.16 22.24 2.94
CA VAL A 598 -12.80 22.78 1.73
C VAL A 598 -12.70 24.30 1.69
N ALA A 599 -12.89 24.97 2.83
CA ALA A 599 -12.69 26.41 2.92
C ALA A 599 -11.22 26.80 2.63
N ALA A 600 -10.27 26.09 3.24
CA ALA A 600 -8.84 26.30 3.04
C ALA A 600 -8.40 26.03 1.60
N ARG A 601 -8.90 24.96 0.97
CA ARG A 601 -8.66 24.63 -0.45
C ARG A 601 -9.14 25.75 -1.36
N SER A 602 -10.35 26.24 -1.12
CA SER A 602 -10.96 27.33 -1.89
C SER A 602 -10.16 28.62 -1.77
N TYR A 603 -9.71 28.94 -0.55
CA TYR A 603 -8.87 30.11 -0.29
C TYR A 603 -7.55 30.05 -1.06
N ALA A 604 -6.85 28.92 -0.97
CA ALA A 604 -5.59 28.69 -1.66
C ALA A 604 -5.75 28.65 -3.18
N TYR A 605 -6.79 27.97 -3.69
CA TYR A 605 -7.15 27.91 -5.10
C TYR A 605 -7.51 29.30 -5.67
N PHE A 606 -8.21 30.14 -4.89
CA PHE A 606 -8.52 31.50 -5.29
C PHE A 606 -7.24 32.30 -5.53
N TYR A 607 -6.29 32.23 -4.60
CA TYR A 607 -5.05 33.00 -4.64
C TYR A 607 -3.96 32.44 -5.56
N SER A 608 -4.03 31.17 -5.93
CA SER A 608 -3.12 30.58 -6.94
C SER A 608 -3.40 31.07 -8.35
N LYS A 609 -4.53 31.76 -8.59
CA LYS A 609 -4.89 32.30 -9.90
C LYS A 609 -4.17 33.64 -10.16
N PRO A 610 -3.58 33.84 -11.35
CA PRO A 610 -2.84 35.06 -11.69
C PRO A 610 -3.59 36.37 -11.44
N GLU A 611 -4.89 36.39 -11.69
CA GLU A 611 -5.77 37.56 -11.55
C GLU A 611 -6.09 37.92 -10.08
N ASN A 612 -5.89 36.98 -9.15
CA ASN A 612 -6.33 37.11 -7.75
C ASN A 612 -5.17 37.16 -6.75
N ARG A 613 -3.92 37.14 -7.21
CA ARG A 613 -2.74 36.91 -6.37
C ARG A 613 -2.69 37.84 -5.16
N LYS A 614 -2.51 37.25 -3.97
CA LYS A 614 -2.40 38.00 -2.71
C LYS A 614 -1.11 38.84 -2.65
N PHE A 615 -0.06 38.35 -3.29
CA PHE A 615 1.25 39.00 -3.36
C PHE A 615 1.61 39.34 -4.82
N PRO A 616 1.03 40.41 -5.40
CA PRO A 616 1.33 40.80 -6.78
C PRO A 616 2.83 41.02 -7.02
N GLY A 617 3.33 40.52 -8.15
CA GLY A 617 4.74 40.65 -8.54
C GLY A 617 5.73 39.75 -7.79
N LYS A 618 5.27 38.95 -6.81
CA LYS A 618 6.11 37.99 -6.09
C LYS A 618 6.19 36.65 -6.80
N ALA A 619 7.19 35.83 -6.49
CA ALA A 619 7.33 34.48 -7.06
C ALA A 619 6.53 33.40 -6.32
N TYR A 620 5.71 33.77 -5.33
CA TYR A 620 4.92 32.86 -4.49
C TYR A 620 3.47 33.34 -4.33
N ASP A 621 2.56 32.41 -4.12
CA ASP A 621 1.11 32.64 -4.06
C ASP A 621 0.61 32.83 -2.62
N GLY A 622 1.24 32.13 -1.68
CA GLY A 622 0.91 32.12 -0.26
C GLY A 622 2.14 32.29 0.65
N SER A 623 1.90 32.28 1.95
CA SER A 623 2.90 32.34 3.02
C SER A 623 2.59 31.26 4.05
N ASP A 624 3.60 30.72 4.73
CA ASP A 624 3.40 29.76 5.82
C ASP A 624 2.99 30.42 7.15
N ASN A 625 3.03 31.76 7.19
CA ASN A 625 2.61 32.57 8.31
C ASN A 625 1.08 32.75 8.34
N PRO A 626 0.39 32.32 9.42
CA PRO A 626 -1.06 32.50 9.55
C PRO A 626 -1.51 33.96 9.55
N ASP A 627 -0.66 34.91 9.95
CA ASP A 627 -1.01 36.34 9.92
C ASP A 627 -1.06 36.89 8.48
N GLU A 628 -0.35 36.22 7.56
CA GLU A 628 -0.24 36.63 6.16
C GLU A 628 -1.10 35.79 5.22
N PHE A 629 -1.32 34.51 5.52
CA PHE A 629 -2.04 33.57 4.65
C PHE A 629 -2.75 32.46 5.44
N GLN A 630 -2.16 31.28 5.55
CA GLN A 630 -2.68 30.14 6.31
C GLN A 630 -1.52 29.44 7.00
N LYS A 631 -1.78 28.81 8.14
CA LYS A 631 -0.76 28.14 8.93
C LYS A 631 -0.27 26.88 8.23
N TYR A 632 0.88 26.96 7.57
CA TYR A 632 1.51 25.84 6.88
C TYR A 632 2.75 25.36 7.63
N LEU A 633 2.77 24.08 7.99
CA LEU A 633 3.87 23.44 8.73
C LEU A 633 4.54 22.33 7.90
N GLY A 634 4.02 22.01 6.72
CA GLY A 634 4.58 21.01 5.83
C GLY A 634 4.38 19.57 6.33
N TYR A 635 5.25 18.68 5.87
CA TYR A 635 5.14 17.24 6.10
C TYR A 635 5.29 16.86 7.58
N GLY A 636 5.97 17.69 8.38
CA GLY A 636 6.05 17.50 9.83
C GLY A 636 4.66 17.42 10.48
N TYR A 637 3.74 18.30 10.05
CA TYR A 637 2.35 18.30 10.51
C TYR A 637 1.54 17.15 9.93
N GLU A 638 1.68 16.90 8.63
CA GLU A 638 1.01 15.79 7.94
C GLU A 638 1.24 14.45 8.68
N LYS A 639 2.50 14.17 9.07
CA LYS A 639 2.88 12.93 9.77
C LYS A 639 2.12 12.70 11.07
N ARG A 640 1.73 13.77 11.77
CA ARG A 640 1.01 13.70 13.04
C ARG A 640 -0.49 13.98 12.93
N SER A 641 -0.98 14.23 11.72
CA SER A 641 -2.38 14.53 11.44
C SER A 641 -2.98 13.65 10.33
N PRO A 642 -2.93 12.31 10.46
CA PRO A 642 -3.39 11.38 9.41
C PRO A 642 -4.88 11.54 9.06
N ALA A 643 -5.75 11.86 10.01
CA ALA A 643 -7.18 12.06 9.74
C ALA A 643 -7.41 13.31 8.89
N THR A 644 -6.64 14.38 9.13
CA THR A 644 -6.69 15.58 8.27
C THR A 644 -6.31 15.22 6.83
N SER A 645 -5.28 14.40 6.62
CA SER A 645 -4.91 13.90 5.30
C SER A 645 -6.00 13.07 4.64
N GLU A 646 -6.61 12.13 5.34
CA GLU A 646 -7.75 11.35 4.82
C GLU A 646 -8.90 12.25 4.33
N PHE A 647 -9.21 13.31 5.07
CA PHE A 647 -10.29 14.23 4.69
C PHE A 647 -9.90 15.26 3.62
N VAL A 648 -8.60 15.47 3.38
CA VAL A 648 -8.13 16.15 2.16
C VAL A 648 -8.53 15.32 0.94
N ASP A 649 -8.33 13.99 0.99
CA ASP A 649 -8.71 13.08 -0.10
C ASP A 649 -10.22 12.96 -0.26
N ALA A 650 -10.95 12.81 0.85
CA ALA A 650 -12.42 12.73 0.83
C ALA A 650 -13.08 13.99 0.25
N THR A 651 -12.39 15.13 0.27
CA THR A 651 -12.88 16.41 -0.28
C THR A 651 -12.08 16.86 -1.51
N ASN A 652 -11.36 15.94 -2.17
CA ASN A 652 -10.46 16.24 -3.28
C ASN A 652 -11.14 17.07 -4.38
N GLY A 653 -10.49 18.18 -4.74
CA GLY A 653 -10.97 19.08 -5.78
C GLY A 653 -12.22 19.88 -5.45
N GLN A 654 -12.84 19.70 -4.29
CA GLN A 654 -14.05 20.43 -3.91
C GLN A 654 -13.72 21.82 -3.37
N ILE A 655 -14.28 22.84 -4.02
CA ILE A 655 -14.13 24.25 -3.65
C ILE A 655 -15.49 24.91 -3.44
N ILE A 656 -15.49 26.07 -2.78
CA ILE A 656 -16.65 26.91 -2.55
C ILE A 656 -16.77 27.91 -3.68
N THR A 657 -17.93 27.96 -4.31
CA THR A 657 -18.26 28.91 -5.38
C THR A 657 -19.49 29.72 -5.03
N TYR A 658 -19.55 30.95 -5.56
CA TYR A 658 -20.73 31.80 -5.52
C TYR A 658 -21.03 32.22 -6.95
N ASN A 659 -22.25 31.96 -7.42
CA ASN A 659 -22.63 32.13 -8.83
C ASN A 659 -21.65 31.44 -9.82
N GLY A 660 -21.16 30.25 -9.45
CA GLY A 660 -20.21 29.46 -10.26
C GLY A 660 -18.77 29.99 -10.31
N VAL A 661 -18.47 31.07 -9.58
CA VAL A 661 -17.12 31.64 -9.48
C VAL A 661 -16.49 31.21 -8.15
N SER A 662 -15.26 30.72 -8.19
CA SER A 662 -14.49 30.37 -6.98
C SER A 662 -14.34 31.59 -6.09
N ILE A 663 -14.73 31.47 -4.83
CA ILE A 663 -14.62 32.57 -3.86
C ILE A 663 -13.43 32.37 -2.93
N LYS A 664 -13.13 33.43 -2.18
CA LYS A 664 -12.22 33.39 -1.03
C LYS A 664 -13.06 33.27 0.25
N PRO A 665 -13.35 32.06 0.75
CA PRO A 665 -14.09 31.91 2.01
C PRO A 665 -13.22 32.36 3.18
N TRP A 666 -13.84 32.99 4.17
CA TRP A 666 -13.15 33.38 5.40
C TRP A 666 -13.61 32.42 6.50
N TYR A 667 -12.68 32.04 7.36
CA TYR A 667 -12.95 31.15 8.49
C TYR A 667 -12.07 31.56 9.67
N PHE A 668 -12.56 31.30 10.88
CA PHE A 668 -11.90 31.72 12.12
C PHE A 668 -12.23 30.74 13.25
N SER A 669 -11.55 30.87 14.39
CA SER A 669 -11.57 29.85 15.44
C SER A 669 -12.87 29.81 16.24
N GLU A 670 -13.29 30.92 16.85
CA GLU A 670 -14.46 30.95 17.74
C GLU A 670 -15.26 32.25 17.56
N SER A 671 -16.59 32.15 17.43
CA SER A 671 -17.49 33.30 17.54
C SER A 671 -17.95 33.49 19.00
N ASN A 672 -18.70 34.56 19.26
CA ASN A 672 -19.35 34.83 20.55
C ASN A 672 -20.88 34.65 20.48
N GLY A 673 -21.38 33.84 19.55
CA GLY A 673 -22.81 33.61 19.33
C GLY A 673 -23.34 34.16 18.01
N GLN A 674 -22.55 34.99 17.32
CA GLN A 674 -22.90 35.63 16.06
C GLN A 674 -21.62 35.88 15.25
N THR A 675 -21.66 35.66 13.93
CA THR A 675 -20.58 36.07 13.01
C THR A 675 -20.77 37.53 12.56
N LEU A 676 -19.71 38.17 12.08
CA LEU A 676 -19.74 39.49 11.46
C LEU A 676 -19.88 39.35 9.94
N SER A 677 -20.62 40.28 9.33
CA SER A 677 -20.53 40.46 7.87
C SER A 677 -19.18 41.08 7.49
N ALA A 678 -18.75 40.89 6.24
CA ALA A 678 -17.53 41.51 5.73
C ALA A 678 -17.57 43.05 5.83
N LYS A 679 -18.75 43.64 5.60
CA LYS A 679 -18.98 45.08 5.77
C LYS A 679 -18.80 45.52 7.22
N GLN A 680 -19.44 44.85 8.17
CA GLN A 680 -19.29 45.14 9.60
C GLN A 680 -17.84 45.02 10.06
N TYR A 681 -17.13 43.99 9.61
CA TYR A 681 -15.71 43.82 9.91
C TYR A 681 -14.86 44.98 9.40
N CYS A 682 -15.10 45.44 8.17
CA CYS A 682 -14.42 46.61 7.61
C CYS A 682 -14.74 47.88 8.40
N GLU A 683 -16.02 48.14 8.69
CA GLU A 683 -16.48 49.33 9.42
C GLU A 683 -15.89 49.39 10.83
N ASN A 684 -15.82 48.25 11.52
CA ASN A 684 -15.18 48.14 12.82
C ASN A 684 -13.69 48.50 12.76
N ARG A 685 -12.98 48.10 11.70
CA ARG A 685 -11.56 48.46 11.52
C ARG A 685 -11.36 49.93 11.18
N VAL A 686 -12.29 50.56 10.45
CA VAL A 686 -12.29 52.02 10.23
C VAL A 686 -12.52 52.75 11.56
N LYS A 687 -13.53 52.33 12.33
CA LYS A 687 -13.88 52.91 13.63
C LYS A 687 -12.73 52.80 14.63
N ASN A 688 -12.00 51.68 14.63
CA ASN A 688 -10.88 51.42 15.52
C ASN A 688 -9.54 52.01 15.01
N GLY A 689 -9.56 52.78 13.92
CA GLY A 689 -8.37 53.44 13.38
C GLY A 689 -7.34 52.49 12.72
N ILE A 690 -7.72 51.23 12.49
CA ILE A 690 -6.88 50.24 11.81
C ILE A 690 -6.88 50.49 10.29
N LEU A 691 -8.00 50.94 9.75
CA LEU A 691 -8.13 51.38 8.35
C LEU A 691 -8.35 52.89 8.30
N GLY A 692 -7.96 53.52 7.20
CA GLY A 692 -8.12 54.96 7.01
C GLY A 692 -9.60 55.38 7.04
N LYS A 693 -9.89 56.58 7.58
CA LYS A 693 -11.26 57.10 7.74
C LYS A 693 -12.07 57.17 6.44
N ASN A 694 -11.40 57.25 5.28
CA ASN A 694 -12.02 57.32 3.96
C ASN A 694 -12.17 55.95 3.28
N THR A 695 -11.92 54.84 3.99
CA THR A 695 -12.06 53.49 3.44
C THR A 695 -13.53 53.19 3.15
N VAL A 696 -13.84 52.85 1.90
CA VAL A 696 -15.20 52.44 1.51
C VAL A 696 -15.39 50.97 1.81
N CYS A 697 -16.24 50.66 2.80
CA CYS A 697 -16.57 49.29 3.16
C CYS A 697 -17.66 48.73 2.26
N GLN A 698 -17.32 47.69 1.51
CA GLN A 698 -18.23 47.02 0.59
C GLN A 698 -18.83 45.77 1.25
N ASP A 699 -20.07 45.50 0.86
CA ASP A 699 -20.73 44.26 1.24
C ASP A 699 -20.27 43.10 0.35
N ILE A 700 -20.20 41.90 0.93
CA ILE A 700 -19.85 40.68 0.21
C ILE A 700 -21.02 39.71 0.39
N PRO A 701 -21.79 39.40 -0.68
CA PRO A 701 -23.08 38.71 -0.54
C PRO A 701 -23.05 37.40 0.24
N TYR A 702 -21.96 36.63 0.13
CA TYR A 702 -21.79 35.35 0.83
C TYR A 702 -21.10 35.46 2.20
N LEU A 703 -20.67 36.65 2.64
CA LEU A 703 -20.08 36.90 3.96
C LEU A 703 -20.99 37.82 4.77
N GLN A 704 -22.20 37.32 5.05
CA GLN A 704 -23.17 37.98 5.91
C GLN A 704 -23.04 37.52 7.37
N SER A 705 -23.61 38.31 8.27
CA SER A 705 -23.70 37.93 9.68
C SER A 705 -24.72 36.81 9.85
N VAL A 706 -24.33 35.72 10.49
CA VAL A 706 -25.15 34.54 10.77
C VAL A 706 -25.08 34.24 12.26
N THR A 707 -26.19 33.82 12.86
CA THR A 707 -26.20 33.35 14.24
C THR A 707 -25.36 32.09 14.36
N ASP A 708 -24.59 31.98 15.44
CA ASP A 708 -23.74 30.82 15.69
C ASP A 708 -24.05 30.26 17.09
N PRO A 709 -25.01 29.33 17.22
CA PRO A 709 -25.38 28.75 18.51
C PRO A 709 -24.19 28.10 19.24
N GLY A 710 -23.21 27.56 18.50
CA GLY A 710 -22.01 26.95 19.07
C GLY A 710 -21.05 27.96 19.70
N GLY A 711 -21.17 29.25 19.38
CA GLY A 711 -20.38 30.32 19.97
C GLY A 711 -21.01 31.00 21.19
N VAL A 712 -22.25 30.64 21.57
CA VAL A 712 -22.92 31.28 22.71
C VAL A 712 -22.15 31.01 23.99
N GLY A 713 -21.77 32.07 24.71
CA GLY A 713 -20.97 31.99 25.93
C GLY A 713 -19.46 31.94 25.71
N HIS A 714 -18.99 31.90 24.46
CA HIS A 714 -17.57 31.98 24.10
C HIS A 714 -17.13 33.43 23.84
N SER A 715 -15.83 33.68 23.99
CA SER A 715 -15.19 34.91 23.51
C SER A 715 -14.77 34.74 22.06
N GLN A 716 -14.97 35.75 21.21
CA GLN A 716 -14.52 35.70 19.82
C GLN A 716 -12.99 35.51 19.72
N LYS A 717 -12.54 34.48 18.99
CA LYS A 717 -11.14 34.23 18.63
C LYS A 717 -10.97 34.24 17.12
N GLY A 718 -10.22 35.22 16.62
CA GLY A 718 -10.07 35.50 15.20
C GLY A 718 -10.95 36.67 14.73
N HIS A 719 -11.01 36.87 13.42
CA HIS A 719 -11.62 38.07 12.84
C HIS A 719 -13.16 38.09 12.87
N GLY A 720 -13.83 36.95 13.12
CA GLY A 720 -15.27 36.90 13.34
C GLY A 720 -16.13 36.76 12.08
N VAL A 721 -15.56 36.58 10.89
CA VAL A 721 -16.30 36.66 9.60
C VAL A 721 -16.30 35.29 8.91
N GLY A 722 -17.44 34.89 8.36
CA GLY A 722 -17.58 33.62 7.63
C GLY A 722 -17.71 32.41 8.56
N ILE A 723 -16.97 31.34 8.28
CA ILE A 723 -17.15 30.04 8.96
C ILE A 723 -16.49 30.08 10.35
N SER A 724 -17.30 29.86 11.39
CA SER A 724 -16.85 29.73 12.78
C SER A 724 -16.42 28.29 13.08
N GLY A 725 -15.22 28.08 13.60
CA GLY A 725 -14.71 26.75 13.97
C GLY A 725 -15.47 26.10 15.13
N ILE A 726 -15.80 26.87 16.17
CA ILE A 726 -16.65 26.39 17.28
C ILE A 726 -18.07 26.09 16.77
N GLY A 727 -18.61 26.95 15.91
CA GLY A 727 -19.92 26.75 15.30
C GLY A 727 -19.98 25.53 14.40
N ALA A 728 -18.97 25.32 13.55
CA ALA A 728 -18.84 24.11 12.73
C ALA A 728 -18.77 22.84 13.59
N THR A 729 -18.14 22.92 14.77
CA THR A 729 -18.13 21.80 15.73
C THR A 729 -19.54 21.48 16.23
N TYR A 730 -20.27 22.50 16.67
CA TYR A 730 -21.64 22.36 17.18
C TYR A 730 -22.60 21.85 16.11
N LEU A 731 -22.58 22.45 14.93
CA LEU A 731 -23.44 22.03 13.82
C LEU A 731 -23.15 20.58 13.40
N ALA A 732 -21.88 20.18 13.37
CA ALA A 732 -21.51 18.81 13.07
C ALA A 732 -21.95 17.82 14.17
N LYS A 733 -21.58 18.11 15.42
CA LYS A 733 -21.71 17.15 16.53
C LYS A 733 -23.11 17.12 17.13
N ASP A 734 -23.71 18.27 17.35
CA ASP A 734 -24.96 18.42 18.09
C ASP A 734 -26.17 18.51 17.15
N MET A 735 -25.97 19.00 15.92
CA MET A 735 -27.04 19.11 14.91
C MET A 735 -26.93 18.08 13.77
N GLY A 736 -25.83 17.32 13.69
CA GLY A 736 -25.63 16.28 12.68
C GLY A 736 -25.39 16.78 11.26
N PHE A 737 -25.03 18.06 11.08
CA PHE A 737 -24.81 18.65 9.76
C PHE A 737 -23.57 18.07 9.09
N LYS A 738 -23.65 17.87 7.78
CA LYS A 738 -22.51 17.56 6.91
C LYS A 738 -21.74 18.82 6.53
N TYR A 739 -20.49 18.66 6.14
CA TYR A 739 -19.55 19.77 5.89
C TYR A 739 -20.07 20.78 4.85
N ASP A 740 -20.74 20.32 3.80
CA ASP A 740 -21.36 21.15 2.78
C ASP A 740 -22.53 21.95 3.35
N GLN A 741 -23.36 21.33 4.20
CA GLN A 741 -24.43 22.01 4.93
C GLN A 741 -23.87 23.06 5.88
N ILE A 742 -22.80 22.76 6.61
CA ILE A 742 -22.11 23.72 7.50
C ILE A 742 -21.56 24.90 6.69
N ILE A 743 -20.95 24.65 5.54
CA ILE A 743 -20.46 25.71 4.64
C ILE A 743 -21.62 26.61 4.20
N THR A 744 -22.71 26.03 3.70
CA THR A 744 -23.88 26.81 3.24
C THR A 744 -24.63 27.51 4.37
N TYR A 745 -24.51 27.02 5.61
CA TYR A 745 -25.06 27.69 6.78
C TYR A 745 -24.34 29.01 7.05
N PHE A 746 -23.00 29.01 7.02
CA PHE A 746 -22.21 30.21 7.31
C PHE A 746 -22.04 31.15 6.11
N LEU A 747 -22.12 30.62 4.89
CA LEU A 747 -21.88 31.37 3.66
C LEU A 747 -23.13 31.34 2.77
N ASP A 748 -23.84 32.46 2.71
CA ASP A 748 -25.12 32.51 1.99
C ASP A 748 -24.94 32.39 0.47
N GLY A 749 -25.84 31.65 -0.17
CA GLY A 749 -25.89 31.47 -1.63
C GLY A 749 -24.69 30.75 -2.27
N VAL A 750 -23.79 30.15 -1.48
CA VAL A 750 -22.64 29.41 -2.02
C VAL A 750 -22.98 27.96 -2.37
N LYS A 751 -22.10 27.32 -3.14
CA LYS A 751 -22.12 25.89 -3.42
C LYS A 751 -20.74 25.29 -3.17
N VAL A 752 -20.72 24.00 -2.80
CA VAL A 752 -19.50 23.19 -2.83
C VAL A 752 -19.48 22.42 -4.14
N GLU A 753 -18.48 22.67 -4.97
CA GLU A 753 -18.38 22.12 -6.33
C GLU A 753 -17.00 21.48 -6.54
N LYS A 754 -16.97 20.31 -7.17
CA LYS A 754 -15.71 19.70 -7.60
C LYS A 754 -15.17 20.44 -8.82
N LYS A 755 -14.01 21.07 -8.69
CA LYS A 755 -13.41 21.91 -9.73
C LYS A 755 -12.35 21.21 -10.56
N TYR A 756 -11.67 20.23 -10.01
CA TYR A 756 -10.56 19.54 -10.66
C TYR A 756 -10.50 18.07 -10.28
#